data_AF-A0A1M3Q3Z4-F1
#
_entry.id   AF-A0A1M3Q3Z4-F1
#
_cell.length_a   1.000
_cell.length_b   1.000
_cell.length_c   1.000
_cell.angle_alpha   90.00
_cell.angle_beta   90.00
_cell.angle_gamma   90.00
#
_symmetry.space_group_name_H-M   'P 1'
#
loop_
_entity.id
_entity.type
_entity.pdbx_description
1 polymer ?
#
loop_
_entity_poly.entity_id
_entity_poly.type
_entity_poly.pdbx_seq_one_letter_code
_entity_poly.pdbx_strand_id
1 'polypeptide(L)'
;MPLPPFPLEGGVALALARGLAVAGLFAVFGGVLARVAVLPPALARLEDGAAGRLLARWRRLVWAGLAVAVAGLLAWAWLVAGTLADAPGLAGTAETLPVLLGQTGFGHALLGQLAALALAGLCMARLCMARLCGARLCVAGRRRWLALGFAALAVGLQAGHGHGFALAPGPSLLLASDLVHLLAGAAWLGGLPPLLLVVTTAPEAALAACRRFSPLGVGCVLALAATAGWQGWALVGSLPGLIGTGYGLMALLKLGLFAALLGLAARHRLRLTPALAAGDPRAARRLARSIGLEAGLGLAVVLAAGVLSGLPPGMHVQPLWPFAWRPSLATINEDADFRREVVAAGLALAGAVALLAMAALLRRRARWLAAAVALAVAWRAAPHLGLLLVEAYPTSFYRSPTGFGAIGIVAGAATFAARCAGCHGASGRGNGPAAAGLPVPPADLTAAHLWGHSDGTLYWWLSHGIETPEGVVAMPGFARLLSARQRWQVIDYVRAHNAGLALQSRGRWPAPVQGPGFQARCAEGREVALGDLRGRVVWVLIGRPAHRPVPPPGVVAVIVSGSPAVRPGPGVCVAADRAVKLAYAIAAGLANEAQGAQFLLDAGGWLRDMQRADATARWSDAAVLAAALRKMRAHELPAMDNPHAHMHM
;
A
#
# COMPACT_ATOMS: atom_id res chain seq x y z
N MET A 1 -11.28 -21.48 -0.75
CA MET A 1 -10.88 -20.10 -0.41
C MET A 1 -10.64 -19.36 -1.72
N PRO A 2 -11.41 -18.30 -2.03
CA PRO A 2 -11.19 -17.54 -3.26
C PRO A 2 -9.82 -16.83 -3.17
N LEU A 3 -8.97 -17.03 -4.18
CA LEU A 3 -7.73 -16.27 -4.31
C LEU A 3 -8.07 -14.82 -4.67
N PRO A 4 -7.31 -13.83 -4.14
CA PRO A 4 -7.52 -12.46 -4.54
C PRO A 4 -7.25 -12.29 -6.04
N PRO A 5 -7.95 -11.36 -6.70
CA PRO A 5 -7.71 -11.10 -8.12
C PRO A 5 -6.24 -10.72 -8.35
N PHE A 6 -5.70 -11.21 -9.46
CA PHE A 6 -4.33 -10.96 -9.89
C PHE A 6 -4.32 -10.25 -11.26
N PRO A 7 -4.80 -8.99 -11.32
CA PRO A 7 -4.90 -8.24 -12.57
C PRO A 7 -3.51 -7.75 -12.99
N LEU A 8 -2.75 -8.63 -13.66
CA LEU A 8 -1.43 -8.27 -14.16
C LEU A 8 -1.59 -7.45 -15.46
N GLU A 9 -1.48 -6.14 -15.35
CA GLU A 9 -1.61 -5.23 -16.49
C GLU A 9 -0.54 -5.53 -17.55
N GLY A 10 -0.98 -5.69 -18.81
CA GLY A 10 -0.11 -6.06 -19.95
C GLY A 10 0.43 -7.50 -19.92
N GLY A 11 0.03 -8.31 -18.94
CA GLY A 11 0.31 -9.74 -18.87
C GLY A 11 1.76 -10.12 -18.52
N VAL A 12 2.01 -11.44 -18.53
CA VAL A 12 3.29 -12.02 -18.06
C VAL A 12 4.47 -11.59 -18.93
N ALA A 13 4.28 -11.46 -20.24
CA ALA A 13 5.34 -11.04 -21.16
C ALA A 13 5.89 -9.64 -20.82
N LEU A 14 5.00 -8.68 -20.54
CA LEU A 14 5.39 -7.33 -20.14
C LEU A 14 6.14 -7.33 -18.80
N ALA A 15 5.66 -8.08 -17.82
CA ALA A 15 6.31 -8.22 -16.52
C ALA A 15 7.72 -8.84 -16.64
N LEU A 16 7.88 -9.86 -17.49
CA LEU A 16 9.17 -10.49 -17.75
C LEU A 16 10.13 -9.55 -18.49
N ALA A 17 9.67 -8.82 -19.51
CA ALA A 17 10.49 -7.83 -20.22
C ALA A 17 11.03 -6.76 -19.26
N ARG A 18 10.16 -6.24 -18.37
CA ARG A 18 10.54 -5.31 -17.30
C ARG A 18 11.57 -5.92 -16.35
N GLY A 19 11.32 -7.14 -15.86
CA GLY A 19 12.23 -7.84 -14.97
C GLY A 19 13.61 -8.10 -15.60
N LEU A 20 13.65 -8.47 -16.88
CA LEU A 20 14.87 -8.68 -17.65
C LEU A 20 15.64 -7.37 -17.88
N ALA A 21 14.93 -6.27 -18.19
CA ALA A 21 15.54 -4.95 -18.30
C ALA A 21 16.25 -4.56 -17.00
N VAL A 22 15.57 -4.68 -15.86
CA VAL A 22 16.15 -4.39 -14.53
C VAL A 22 17.32 -5.32 -14.19
N ALA A 23 17.21 -6.62 -14.51
CA ALA A 23 18.30 -7.57 -14.31
C ALA A 23 19.55 -7.21 -15.13
N GLY A 24 19.36 -6.78 -16.38
CA GLY A 24 20.42 -6.26 -17.24
C GLY A 24 21.07 -5.00 -16.65
N LEU A 25 20.27 -4.02 -16.21
CA LEU A 25 20.74 -2.81 -15.53
C LEU A 25 21.60 -3.15 -14.30
N PHE A 26 21.14 -4.11 -13.49
CA PHE A 26 21.86 -4.58 -12.30
C PHE A 26 23.19 -5.23 -12.70
N ALA A 27 23.19 -6.09 -13.72
CA ALA A 27 24.40 -6.75 -14.20
C ALA A 27 25.45 -5.75 -14.72
N VAL A 28 25.04 -4.70 -15.43
CA VAL A 28 25.95 -3.64 -15.89
C VAL A 28 26.50 -2.86 -14.70
N PHE A 29 25.64 -2.32 -13.83
CA PHE A 29 26.07 -1.50 -12.69
C PHE A 29 26.95 -2.29 -11.72
N GLY A 30 26.49 -3.46 -11.25
CA GLY A 30 27.24 -4.31 -10.33
C GLY A 30 28.53 -4.85 -10.95
N GLY A 31 28.53 -5.12 -12.26
CA GLY A 31 29.72 -5.48 -13.03
C GLY A 31 30.78 -4.37 -13.06
N VAL A 32 30.38 -3.13 -13.35
CA VAL A 32 31.28 -1.97 -13.34
C VAL A 32 31.73 -1.62 -11.93
N LEU A 33 30.83 -1.67 -10.94
CA LEU A 33 31.16 -1.46 -9.53
C LEU A 33 32.18 -2.48 -9.03
N ALA A 34 32.03 -3.75 -9.40
CA ALA A 34 33.00 -4.79 -9.06
C ALA A 34 34.39 -4.47 -9.61
N ARG A 35 34.50 -3.88 -10.81
CA ARG A 35 35.79 -3.46 -11.37
C ARG A 35 36.46 -2.34 -10.60
N VAL A 36 35.68 -1.45 -10.00
CA VAL A 36 36.16 -0.30 -9.22
C VAL A 36 36.49 -0.71 -7.78
N ALA A 37 35.63 -1.49 -7.13
CA ALA A 37 35.67 -1.71 -5.67
C ALA A 37 36.09 -3.13 -5.24
N VAL A 38 35.82 -4.17 -6.04
CA VAL A 38 35.96 -5.58 -5.62
C VAL A 38 37.18 -6.26 -6.25
N LEU A 39 37.35 -6.12 -7.56
CA LEU A 39 38.40 -6.76 -8.36
C LEU A 39 39.82 -6.23 -8.11
N PRO A 40 40.10 -4.95 -7.76
CA PRO A 40 41.49 -4.48 -7.63
C PRO A 40 42.40 -5.32 -6.72
N PRO A 41 42.03 -5.69 -5.47
CA PRO A 41 42.89 -6.51 -4.62
C PRO A 41 42.98 -7.98 -5.06
N ALA A 42 42.03 -8.47 -5.86
CA ALA A 42 42.12 -9.79 -6.46
C ALA A 42 43.12 -9.78 -7.63
N LEU A 43 43.04 -8.79 -8.51
CA LEU A 43 43.96 -8.63 -9.64
C LEU A 43 45.40 -8.41 -9.21
N ALA A 44 45.64 -7.71 -8.10
CA ALA A 44 46.97 -7.48 -7.55
C ALA A 44 47.68 -8.77 -7.06
N ARG A 45 46.94 -9.89 -6.93
CA ARG A 45 47.47 -11.20 -6.51
C ARG A 45 47.67 -12.17 -7.67
N LEU A 46 47.33 -11.77 -8.89
CA LEU A 46 47.35 -12.63 -10.07
C LEU A 46 48.51 -12.24 -10.99
N GLU A 47 49.12 -13.25 -11.59
CA GLU A 47 50.03 -13.05 -12.73
C GLU A 47 49.29 -12.39 -13.90
N ASP A 48 50.01 -11.63 -14.73
CA ASP A 48 49.43 -10.82 -15.80
C ASP A 48 48.54 -11.63 -16.76
N GLY A 49 48.93 -12.86 -17.09
CA GLY A 49 48.14 -13.75 -17.94
C GLY A 49 46.81 -14.18 -17.30
N ALA A 50 46.83 -14.53 -16.01
CA ALA A 50 45.63 -14.88 -15.26
C ALA A 50 44.70 -13.67 -15.06
N ALA A 51 45.27 -12.52 -14.71
CA ALA A 51 44.56 -11.25 -14.60
C ALA A 51 43.90 -10.84 -15.93
N GLY A 52 44.59 -11.07 -17.06
CA GLY A 52 44.07 -10.86 -18.41
C GLY A 52 42.85 -11.72 -18.72
N ARG A 53 42.90 -13.03 -18.44
CA ARG A 53 41.78 -13.97 -18.65
C ARG A 53 40.56 -13.61 -17.81
N LEU A 54 40.76 -13.28 -16.53
CA LEU A 54 39.69 -12.85 -15.63
C LEU A 54 39.01 -11.57 -16.16
N LEU A 55 39.79 -10.58 -16.59
CA LEU A 55 39.26 -9.32 -17.13
C LEU A 55 38.56 -9.50 -18.48
N ALA A 56 39.00 -10.43 -19.33
CA ALA A 56 38.31 -10.77 -20.57
C ALA A 56 36.93 -11.42 -20.31
N ARG A 57 36.85 -12.32 -19.32
CA ARG A 57 35.57 -12.93 -18.89
C ARG A 57 34.64 -11.91 -18.24
N TRP A 58 35.16 -11.06 -17.35
CA TRP A 58 34.43 -9.94 -16.77
C TRP A 58 33.86 -9.00 -17.86
N ARG A 59 34.67 -8.66 -18.87
CA ARG A 59 34.21 -7.82 -19.98
C ARG A 59 33.04 -8.46 -20.72
N ARG A 60 33.13 -9.75 -21.07
CA ARG A 60 32.02 -10.47 -21.71
C ARG A 60 30.75 -10.47 -20.87
N LEU A 61 30.88 -10.66 -19.56
CA LEU A 61 29.76 -10.59 -18.62
C LEU A 61 29.08 -9.21 -18.67
N VAL A 62 29.85 -8.12 -18.61
CA VAL A 62 29.28 -6.76 -18.61
C VAL A 62 28.63 -6.42 -19.95
N TRP A 63 29.23 -6.81 -21.08
CA TRP A 63 28.61 -6.61 -22.40
C TRP A 63 27.36 -7.47 -22.60
N ALA A 64 27.33 -8.70 -22.07
CA ALA A 64 26.11 -9.51 -22.06
C ALA A 64 25.02 -8.85 -21.21
N GLY A 65 25.36 -8.33 -20.03
CA GLY A 65 24.44 -7.54 -19.20
C GLY A 65 23.90 -6.30 -19.93
N LEU A 66 24.76 -5.58 -20.66
CA LEU A 66 24.37 -4.43 -21.47
C LEU A 66 23.40 -4.82 -22.59
N ALA A 67 23.68 -5.91 -23.30
CA ALA A 67 22.80 -6.43 -24.34
C ALA A 67 21.43 -6.83 -23.79
N VAL A 68 21.40 -7.52 -22.64
CA VAL A 68 20.15 -7.88 -21.95
C VAL A 68 19.38 -6.63 -21.49
N ALA A 69 20.07 -5.62 -20.95
CA ALA A 69 19.44 -4.36 -20.52
C ALA A 69 18.78 -3.64 -21.71
N VAL A 70 19.52 -3.46 -22.81
CA VAL A 70 19.01 -2.78 -24.01
C VAL A 70 17.87 -3.58 -24.64
N ALA A 71 18.03 -4.90 -24.84
CA ALA A 71 16.98 -5.73 -25.41
C ALA A 71 15.72 -5.75 -24.52
N GLY A 72 15.89 -5.83 -23.19
CA GLY A 72 14.79 -5.76 -22.23
C GLY A 72 14.05 -4.43 -22.26
N LEU A 73 14.77 -3.30 -22.30
CA LEU A 73 14.18 -1.96 -22.42
C LEU A 73 13.41 -1.79 -23.73
N LEU A 74 13.98 -2.23 -24.86
CA LEU A 74 13.31 -2.15 -26.16
C LEU A 74 12.07 -3.04 -26.22
N ALA A 75 12.16 -4.28 -25.71
CA ALA A 75 11.01 -5.18 -25.62
C ALA A 75 9.92 -4.61 -24.69
N TRP A 76 10.32 -3.97 -23.58
CA TRP A 76 9.39 -3.32 -22.67
C TRP A 76 8.67 -2.15 -23.36
N ALA A 77 9.40 -1.25 -24.04
CA ALA A 77 8.81 -0.16 -24.81
C ALA A 77 7.81 -0.67 -25.86
N TRP A 78 8.20 -1.70 -26.60
CA TRP A 78 7.35 -2.33 -27.63
C TRP A 78 6.05 -2.89 -27.03
N LEU A 79 6.15 -3.64 -25.93
CA LEU A 79 4.99 -4.25 -25.29
C LEU A 79 4.06 -3.19 -24.68
N VAL A 80 4.59 -2.11 -24.09
CA VAL A 80 3.77 -1.00 -23.59
C VAL A 80 3.07 -0.27 -24.74
N ALA A 81 3.78 0.00 -25.84
CA ALA A 81 3.17 0.60 -27.03
C ALA A 81 2.02 -0.28 -27.56
N GLY A 82 2.20 -1.60 -27.58
CA GLY A 82 1.17 -2.54 -28.01
C GLY A 82 -0.05 -2.58 -27.08
N THR A 83 0.12 -2.34 -25.78
CA THR A 83 -1.02 -2.21 -24.84
C THR A 83 -1.78 -0.91 -24.97
N LEU A 84 -1.16 0.14 -25.54
CA LEU A 84 -1.75 1.46 -25.72
C LEU A 84 -2.26 1.70 -27.15
N ALA A 85 -1.94 0.82 -28.10
CA ALA A 85 -2.32 0.97 -29.50
C ALA A 85 -3.82 0.78 -29.70
N ASP A 86 -4.46 1.73 -30.41
CA ASP A 86 -5.88 1.67 -30.76
C ASP A 86 -6.18 0.51 -31.73
N ALA A 87 -5.24 0.22 -32.64
CA ALA A 87 -5.33 -0.89 -33.57
C ALA A 87 -4.47 -2.08 -33.09
N PRO A 88 -5.03 -3.29 -32.95
CA PRO A 88 -4.26 -4.45 -32.55
C PRO A 88 -3.27 -4.86 -33.64
N GLY A 89 -2.09 -5.33 -33.23
CA GLY A 89 -1.07 -5.86 -34.14
C GLY A 89 0.18 -4.98 -34.26
N LEU A 90 1.09 -5.41 -35.14
CA LEU A 90 2.42 -4.82 -35.28
C LEU A 90 2.38 -3.38 -35.82
N ALA A 91 1.46 -3.09 -36.74
CA ALA A 91 1.32 -1.77 -37.36
C ALA A 91 0.87 -0.72 -36.33
N GLY A 92 -0.20 -0.98 -35.59
CA GLY A 92 -0.67 -0.08 -34.53
C GLY A 92 0.39 0.13 -33.44
N THR A 93 1.08 -0.93 -33.03
CA THR A 93 2.21 -0.82 -32.07
C THR A 93 3.31 0.09 -32.59
N ALA A 94 3.68 -0.03 -33.87
CA ALA A 94 4.73 0.78 -34.49
C ALA A 94 4.33 2.26 -34.62
N GLU A 95 3.05 2.56 -34.85
CA GLU A 95 2.51 3.92 -34.91
C GLU A 95 2.45 4.58 -33.52
N THR A 96 2.11 3.82 -32.47
CA THR A 96 2.05 4.34 -31.09
C THR A 96 3.43 4.53 -30.46
N LEU A 97 4.44 3.76 -30.88
CA LEU A 97 5.77 3.77 -30.26
C LEU A 97 6.46 5.16 -30.27
N PRO A 98 6.49 5.94 -31.37
CA PRO A 98 7.04 7.29 -31.37
C PRO A 98 6.30 8.25 -30.42
N VAL A 99 4.98 8.13 -30.31
CA VAL A 99 4.16 8.94 -29.39
C VAL A 99 4.50 8.57 -27.94
N LEU A 100 4.56 7.28 -27.62
CA LEU A 100 4.98 6.79 -26.31
C LEU A 100 6.37 7.34 -25.93
N LEU A 101 7.35 7.23 -26.83
CA LEU A 101 8.72 7.65 -26.56
C LEU A 101 8.89 9.18 -26.48
N GLY A 102 8.16 9.93 -27.30
CA GLY A 102 8.30 11.37 -27.43
C GLY A 102 7.44 12.20 -26.49
N GLN A 103 6.25 11.71 -26.09
CA GLN A 103 5.24 12.51 -25.40
C GLN A 103 4.92 12.02 -23.98
N THR A 104 5.53 10.93 -23.51
CA THR A 104 5.27 10.40 -22.16
C THR A 104 6.51 10.45 -21.28
N GLY A 105 6.31 10.64 -19.97
CA GLY A 105 7.40 10.57 -18.98
C GLY A 105 8.06 9.19 -18.92
N PHE A 106 7.28 8.12 -19.21
CA PHE A 106 7.80 6.77 -19.41
C PHE A 106 8.83 6.72 -20.55
N GLY A 107 8.46 7.26 -21.71
CA GLY A 107 9.32 7.32 -22.89
C GLY A 107 10.63 8.07 -22.64
N HIS A 108 10.54 9.25 -22.00
CA HIS A 108 11.73 10.04 -21.67
C HIS A 108 12.68 9.34 -20.69
N ALA A 109 12.13 8.70 -19.65
CA ALA A 109 12.94 7.92 -18.70
C ALA A 109 13.66 6.76 -19.40
N LEU A 110 12.95 6.02 -20.27
CA LEU A 110 13.50 4.90 -21.04
C LEU A 110 14.58 5.35 -22.04
N LEU A 111 14.36 6.44 -22.78
CA LEU A 111 15.37 7.02 -23.66
C LEU A 111 16.62 7.47 -22.88
N GLY A 112 16.41 8.09 -21.71
CA GLY A 112 17.50 8.44 -20.79
C GLY A 112 18.29 7.22 -20.32
N GLN A 113 17.63 6.10 -20.03
CA GLN A 113 18.29 4.84 -19.69
C GLN A 113 19.14 4.30 -20.85
N LEU A 114 18.59 4.27 -22.07
CA LEU A 114 19.33 3.83 -23.26
C LEU A 114 20.55 4.72 -23.53
N ALA A 115 20.41 6.04 -23.41
CA ALA A 115 21.52 6.99 -23.55
C ALA A 115 22.60 6.77 -22.48
N ALA A 116 22.21 6.62 -21.21
CA ALA A 116 23.13 6.34 -20.12
C ALA A 116 23.87 5.00 -20.32
N LEU A 117 23.17 3.95 -20.75
CA LEU A 117 23.77 2.65 -21.08
C LEU A 117 24.75 2.75 -22.26
N ALA A 118 24.42 3.50 -23.31
CA ALA A 118 25.31 3.73 -24.44
C ALA A 118 26.60 4.45 -24.00
N LEU A 119 26.49 5.47 -23.15
CA LEU A 119 27.63 6.21 -22.60
C LEU A 119 28.49 5.33 -21.67
N ALA A 120 27.87 4.49 -20.85
CA ALA A 120 28.57 3.50 -20.04
C ALA A 120 29.33 2.49 -20.93
N GLY A 121 28.67 1.95 -21.96
CA GLY A 121 29.26 1.07 -22.98
C GLY A 121 30.46 1.68 -23.68
N LEU A 122 30.35 2.94 -24.11
CA LEU A 122 31.43 3.70 -24.75
C LEU A 122 32.64 3.88 -23.80
N CYS A 123 32.38 4.24 -22.54
CA CYS A 123 33.44 4.36 -21.53
C CYS A 123 34.17 3.02 -21.33
N MET A 124 33.44 1.89 -21.35
CA MET A 124 34.01 0.55 -21.22
C MET A 124 34.77 0.08 -22.47
N ALA A 125 34.26 0.32 -23.67
CA ALA A 125 34.96 0.01 -24.92
C ALA A 125 36.31 0.73 -25.00
N ARG A 126 36.34 2.02 -24.61
CA ARG A 126 37.55 2.83 -24.59
C ARG A 126 38.54 2.45 -23.49
N LEU A 127 38.09 1.82 -22.40
CA LEU A 127 38.97 1.21 -21.39
C LEU A 127 39.70 -0.03 -21.94
N CYS A 128 39.09 -0.75 -22.88
CA CYS A 128 39.70 -1.88 -23.55
C CYS A 128 40.83 -1.45 -24.50
N MET A 129 40.57 -0.42 -25.32
CA MET A 129 41.54 0.11 -26.28
C MET A 129 42.77 0.74 -25.62
N ALA A 130 42.59 1.43 -24.49
CA ALA A 130 43.68 2.08 -23.76
C ALA A 130 44.77 1.10 -23.27
N ARG A 131 44.43 -0.17 -23.04
CA ARG A 131 45.39 -1.23 -22.67
C ARG A 131 46.20 -1.75 -23.86
N LEU A 132 45.61 -1.77 -25.04
CA LEU A 132 46.29 -2.17 -26.29
C LEU A 132 47.27 -1.09 -26.75
N CYS A 133 46.99 0.18 -26.45
CA CYS A 133 47.79 1.33 -26.89
C CYS A 133 48.73 1.92 -25.82
N GLY A 134 48.93 1.26 -24.67
CA GLY A 134 49.88 1.73 -23.63
C GLY A 134 49.52 3.06 -22.95
N ALA A 135 48.24 3.46 -22.93
CA ALA A 135 47.85 4.78 -22.39
C ALA A 135 47.97 4.87 -20.85
N ARG A 136 48.38 6.06 -20.35
CA ARG A 136 48.68 6.36 -18.93
C ARG A 136 47.56 5.92 -17.96
N LEU A 137 47.94 5.35 -16.80
CA LEU A 137 47.05 4.82 -15.75
C LEU A 137 45.98 5.82 -15.25
N CYS A 138 46.27 7.13 -15.23
CA CYS A 138 45.33 8.16 -14.73
C CYS A 138 44.06 8.30 -15.59
N VAL A 139 44.17 8.19 -16.92
CA VAL A 139 43.02 8.30 -17.84
C VAL A 139 42.12 7.07 -17.73
N ALA A 140 42.71 5.90 -17.48
CA ALA A 140 41.99 4.66 -17.23
C ALA A 140 41.23 4.68 -15.88
N GLY A 141 41.69 5.45 -14.89
CA GLY A 141 41.00 5.65 -13.62
C GLY A 141 39.71 6.45 -13.77
N ARG A 142 39.78 7.66 -14.36
CA ARG A 142 38.62 8.56 -14.55
C ARG A 142 37.50 7.91 -15.37
N ARG A 143 37.84 7.15 -16.41
CA ARG A 143 36.86 6.46 -17.27
C ARG A 143 36.05 5.38 -16.56
N ARG A 144 36.61 4.69 -15.55
CA ARG A 144 35.88 3.67 -14.77
C ARG A 144 34.80 4.30 -13.90
N TRP A 145 35.11 5.45 -13.29
CA TRP A 145 34.15 6.21 -12.48
C TRP A 145 33.04 6.83 -13.34
N LEU A 146 33.35 7.31 -14.55
CA LEU A 146 32.33 7.76 -15.50
C LEU A 146 31.40 6.62 -15.93
N ALA A 147 31.94 5.45 -16.27
CA ALA A 147 31.12 4.27 -16.59
C ALA A 147 30.20 3.88 -15.41
N LEU A 148 30.71 3.96 -14.18
CA LEU A 148 29.92 3.70 -12.97
C LEU A 148 28.82 4.73 -12.79
N GLY A 149 29.11 6.02 -12.99
CA GLY A 149 28.13 7.10 -12.90
C GLY A 149 27.00 6.95 -13.92
N PHE A 150 27.30 6.63 -15.17
CA PHE A 150 26.28 6.38 -16.19
C PHE A 150 25.48 5.10 -15.92
N ALA A 151 26.12 4.02 -15.44
CA ALA A 151 25.38 2.83 -15.03
C ALA A 151 24.46 3.10 -13.82
N ALA A 152 24.91 3.92 -12.86
CA ALA A 152 24.09 4.36 -11.73
C ALA A 152 22.91 5.22 -12.19
N LEU A 153 23.13 6.13 -13.15
CA LEU A 153 22.08 6.94 -13.75
C LEU A 153 21.02 6.07 -14.43
N ALA A 154 21.43 5.06 -15.21
CA ALA A 154 20.50 4.13 -15.86
C ALA A 154 19.65 3.34 -14.84
N VAL A 155 20.26 2.88 -13.73
CA VAL A 155 19.52 2.26 -12.62
C VAL A 155 18.62 3.28 -11.93
N GLY A 156 19.07 4.51 -11.71
CA GLY A 156 18.28 5.54 -11.02
C GLY A 156 17.05 5.98 -11.81
N LEU A 157 17.15 6.12 -13.13
CA LEU A 157 16.03 6.41 -14.01
C LEU A 157 14.95 5.29 -13.99
N GLN A 158 15.29 4.08 -13.54
CA GLN A 158 14.30 3.02 -13.34
C GLN A 158 13.25 3.43 -12.28
N ALA A 159 13.61 4.26 -11.29
CA ALA A 159 12.68 4.74 -10.26
C ALA A 159 11.54 5.58 -10.86
N GLY A 160 11.76 6.25 -11.99
CA GLY A 160 10.72 7.00 -12.73
C GLY A 160 9.61 6.11 -13.31
N HIS A 161 9.79 4.79 -13.31
CA HIS A 161 8.79 3.82 -13.77
C HIS A 161 8.03 3.15 -12.60
N GLY A 162 8.35 3.50 -11.35
CA GLY A 162 7.75 2.91 -10.15
C GLY A 162 6.50 3.65 -9.66
N HIS A 163 5.73 3.00 -8.79
CA HIS A 163 4.56 3.61 -8.16
C HIS A 163 4.90 4.88 -7.36
N GLY A 164 6.12 4.98 -6.83
CA GLY A 164 6.58 6.17 -6.09
C GLY A 164 6.58 7.45 -6.92
N PHE A 165 6.87 7.35 -8.23
CA PHE A 165 6.81 8.48 -9.15
C PHE A 165 5.38 8.81 -9.57
N ALA A 166 4.53 7.78 -9.75
CA ALA A 166 3.14 7.94 -10.16
C ALA A 166 2.26 8.58 -9.05
N LEU A 167 2.55 8.30 -7.77
CA LEU A 167 1.78 8.80 -6.64
C LEU A 167 2.00 10.30 -6.35
N ALA A 168 3.21 10.81 -6.61
CA ALA A 168 3.54 12.21 -6.41
C ALA A 168 4.61 12.63 -7.43
N PRO A 169 4.23 13.34 -8.51
CA PRO A 169 5.18 13.85 -9.50
C PRO A 169 6.10 14.90 -8.84
N GLY A 170 7.28 14.50 -8.38
CA GLY A 170 8.24 15.38 -7.72
C GLY A 170 9.17 14.67 -6.72
N PRO A 171 10.07 15.42 -6.05
CA PRO A 171 10.93 14.85 -5.01
C PRO A 171 10.08 14.39 -3.82
N SER A 172 9.95 13.08 -3.65
CA SER A 172 9.23 12.44 -2.55
C SER A 172 10.14 11.45 -1.80
N LEU A 173 9.84 11.20 -0.53
CA LEU A 173 10.55 10.17 0.25
C LEU A 173 10.39 8.77 -0.36
N LEU A 174 9.26 8.52 -1.02
CA LEU A 174 9.01 7.25 -1.70
C LEU A 174 9.91 7.11 -2.93
N LEU A 175 10.05 8.16 -3.75
CA LEU A 175 10.98 8.17 -4.89
C LEU A 175 12.44 8.01 -4.43
N ALA A 176 12.84 8.70 -3.34
CA ALA A 176 14.17 8.56 -2.76
C ALA A 176 14.42 7.13 -2.24
N SER A 177 13.43 6.53 -1.60
CA SER A 177 13.48 5.13 -1.16
C SER A 177 13.63 4.18 -2.34
N ASP A 178 12.87 4.38 -3.42
CA ASP A 178 12.95 3.56 -4.64
C ASP A 178 14.35 3.64 -5.27
N LEU A 179 14.93 4.84 -5.36
CA LEU A 179 16.29 5.06 -5.87
C LEU A 179 17.33 4.30 -5.05
N VAL A 180 17.30 4.45 -3.73
CA VAL A 180 18.24 3.77 -2.82
C VAL A 180 18.05 2.25 -2.89
N HIS A 181 16.81 1.77 -2.95
CA HIS A 181 16.50 0.34 -3.06
C HIS A 181 17.06 -0.27 -4.35
N LEU A 182 16.85 0.41 -5.49
CA LEU A 182 17.34 -0.05 -6.79
C LEU A 182 18.87 -0.05 -6.87
N LEU A 183 19.53 1.01 -6.41
CA LEU A 183 21.00 1.08 -6.39
C LEU A 183 21.62 0.04 -5.45
N ALA A 184 21.03 -0.17 -4.27
CA ALA A 184 21.48 -1.20 -3.33
C ALA A 184 21.30 -2.61 -3.89
N GLY A 185 20.14 -2.88 -4.53
CA GLY A 185 19.88 -4.14 -5.22
C GLY A 185 20.86 -4.38 -6.37
N ALA A 186 21.14 -3.36 -7.18
CA ALA A 186 22.08 -3.41 -8.28
C ALA A 186 23.53 -3.65 -7.81
N ALA A 187 23.95 -2.99 -6.72
CA ALA A 187 25.28 -3.18 -6.13
C ALA A 187 25.46 -4.61 -5.57
N TRP A 188 24.46 -5.12 -4.85
CA TRP A 188 24.53 -6.42 -4.21
C TRP A 188 24.33 -7.56 -5.22
N LEU A 189 23.16 -7.65 -5.84
CA LEU A 189 22.81 -8.76 -6.75
C LEU A 189 23.63 -8.70 -8.03
N GLY A 190 23.84 -7.50 -8.59
CA GLY A 190 24.68 -7.32 -9.77
C GLY A 190 26.18 -7.56 -9.52
N GLY A 191 26.62 -7.53 -8.26
CA GLY A 191 28.00 -7.82 -7.87
C GLY A 191 28.30 -9.32 -7.68
N LEU A 192 27.27 -10.18 -7.61
CA LEU A 192 27.43 -11.62 -7.43
C LEU A 192 28.06 -12.31 -8.66
N PRO A 193 27.65 -12.06 -9.92
CA PRO A 193 28.28 -12.72 -11.08
C PRO A 193 29.78 -12.39 -11.24
N PRO A 194 30.26 -11.15 -11.07
CA PRO A 194 31.69 -10.86 -11.00
C PRO A 194 32.41 -11.61 -9.87
N LEU A 195 31.79 -11.73 -8.68
CA LEU A 195 32.37 -12.48 -7.58
C LEU A 195 32.47 -13.98 -7.91
N LEU A 196 31.43 -14.55 -8.51
CA LEU A 196 31.41 -15.94 -9.00
C LEU A 196 32.52 -16.17 -10.05
N LEU A 197 32.76 -15.22 -10.95
CA LEU A 197 33.85 -15.29 -11.91
C LEU A 197 35.21 -15.38 -11.20
N VAL A 198 35.47 -14.57 -10.17
CA VAL A 198 36.73 -14.66 -9.40
C VAL A 198 36.86 -16.04 -8.76
N VAL A 199 35.84 -16.50 -8.03
CA VAL A 199 35.90 -17.77 -7.29
C VAL A 199 36.11 -18.98 -8.21
N THR A 200 35.55 -18.93 -9.43
CA THR A 200 35.63 -20.04 -10.39
C THR A 200 36.86 -20.00 -11.29
N THR A 201 37.50 -18.84 -11.47
CA THR A 201 38.61 -18.68 -12.45
C THR A 201 39.94 -18.31 -11.84
N ALA A 202 39.93 -17.82 -10.61
CA ALA A 202 41.10 -17.40 -9.85
C ALA A 202 40.85 -17.67 -8.35
N PRO A 203 40.68 -18.95 -7.94
CA PRO A 203 40.39 -19.32 -6.56
C PRO A 203 41.43 -18.79 -5.55
N GLU A 204 42.69 -18.65 -5.96
CA GLU A 204 43.78 -18.03 -5.20
C GLU A 204 43.52 -16.55 -4.83
N ALA A 205 42.72 -15.85 -5.63
CA ALA A 205 42.34 -14.45 -5.39
C ALA A 205 40.93 -14.29 -4.77
N ALA A 206 40.19 -15.39 -4.58
CA ALA A 206 38.80 -15.38 -4.12
C ALA A 206 38.63 -14.73 -2.75
N LEU A 207 39.50 -15.05 -1.78
CA LEU A 207 39.41 -14.50 -0.43
C LEU A 207 39.52 -12.97 -0.41
N ALA A 208 40.38 -12.40 -1.27
CA ALA A 208 40.56 -10.96 -1.39
C ALA A 208 39.30 -10.25 -1.91
N ALA A 209 38.66 -10.84 -2.91
CA ALA A 209 37.40 -10.33 -3.45
C ALA A 209 36.27 -10.44 -2.41
N CYS A 210 36.14 -11.59 -1.72
CA CYS A 210 35.14 -11.79 -0.68
C CYS A 210 35.26 -10.78 0.46
N ARG A 211 36.48 -10.47 0.92
CA ARG A 211 36.72 -9.47 1.99
C ARG A 211 36.28 -8.06 1.61
N ARG A 212 36.38 -7.67 0.33
CA ARG A 212 35.88 -6.37 -0.16
C ARG A 212 34.38 -6.37 -0.40
N PHE A 213 33.84 -7.48 -0.91
CA PHE A 213 32.41 -7.59 -1.18
C PHE A 213 31.57 -7.66 0.11
N SER A 214 32.09 -8.26 1.18
CA SER A 214 31.36 -8.45 2.44
C SER A 214 30.80 -7.15 3.06
N PRO A 215 31.58 -6.07 3.29
CA PRO A 215 31.04 -4.83 3.85
C PRO A 215 30.06 -4.14 2.89
N LEU A 216 30.31 -4.18 1.58
CA LEU A 216 29.38 -3.67 0.57
C LEU A 216 28.03 -4.39 0.66
N GLY A 217 28.05 -5.72 0.69
CA GLY A 217 26.83 -6.54 0.80
C GLY A 217 26.03 -6.25 2.07
N VAL A 218 26.70 -6.08 3.23
CA VAL A 218 26.02 -5.71 4.48
C VAL A 218 25.35 -4.34 4.36
N GLY A 219 26.06 -3.33 3.83
CA GLY A 219 25.48 -2.00 3.61
C GLY A 219 24.26 -2.04 2.68
N CYS A 220 24.35 -2.78 1.58
CA CYS A 220 23.23 -2.97 0.65
C CYS A 220 22.03 -3.66 1.31
N VAL A 221 22.25 -4.71 2.11
CA VAL A 221 21.17 -5.42 2.82
C VAL A 221 20.46 -4.50 3.82
N LEU A 222 21.21 -3.70 4.58
CA LEU A 222 20.63 -2.73 5.52
C LEU A 222 19.79 -1.66 4.78
N ALA A 223 20.32 -1.13 3.68
CA ALA A 223 19.60 -0.17 2.85
C ALA A 223 18.32 -0.78 2.24
N LEU A 224 18.41 -2.01 1.74
CA LEU A 224 17.26 -2.75 1.19
C LEU A 224 16.20 -3.02 2.26
N ALA A 225 16.59 -3.40 3.48
CA ALA A 225 15.66 -3.65 4.57
C ALA A 225 14.92 -2.37 4.99
N ALA A 226 15.65 -1.25 5.16
CA ALA A 226 15.05 0.03 5.52
C ALA A 226 14.09 0.56 4.44
N THR A 227 14.54 0.55 3.17
CA THR A 227 13.72 1.02 2.04
C THR A 227 12.52 0.11 1.77
N ALA A 228 12.68 -1.22 1.88
CA ALA A 228 11.57 -2.17 1.74
C ALA A 228 10.52 -2.02 2.84
N GLY A 229 10.96 -1.77 4.09
CA GLY A 229 10.04 -1.48 5.19
C GLY A 229 9.19 -0.24 4.93
N TRP A 230 9.83 0.85 4.48
CA TRP A 230 9.14 2.08 4.11
C TRP A 230 8.19 1.88 2.92
N GLN A 231 8.67 1.30 1.82
CA GLN A 231 7.84 1.05 0.63
C GLN A 231 6.69 0.09 0.91
N GLY A 232 6.93 -0.95 1.73
CA GLY A 232 5.90 -1.89 2.14
C GLY A 232 4.79 -1.20 2.93
N TRP A 233 5.15 -0.35 3.90
CA TRP A 233 4.18 0.46 4.62
C TRP A 233 3.40 1.40 3.69
N ALA A 234 4.10 2.12 2.81
CA ALA A 234 3.48 3.09 1.91
C ALA A 234 2.58 2.46 0.85
N LEU A 235 2.96 1.34 0.23
CA LEU A 235 2.27 0.77 -0.95
C LEU A 235 1.29 -0.36 -0.61
N VAL A 236 1.55 -1.13 0.45
CA VAL A 236 0.65 -2.19 0.91
C VAL A 236 -0.40 -1.64 1.87
N GLY A 237 -0.03 -0.67 2.71
CA GLY A 237 -0.91 0.10 3.59
C GLY A 237 -1.43 -0.63 4.82
N SER A 238 -1.74 -1.93 4.74
CA SER A 238 -2.35 -2.66 5.86
C SER A 238 -2.15 -4.18 5.78
N LEU A 239 -2.41 -4.89 6.89
CA LEU A 239 -2.38 -6.37 6.90
C LEU A 239 -3.38 -6.99 5.91
N PRO A 240 -4.66 -6.54 5.81
CA PRO A 240 -5.55 -6.98 4.74
C PRO A 240 -4.98 -6.70 3.34
N GLY A 241 -4.32 -5.55 3.14
CA GLY A 241 -3.61 -5.24 1.90
C GLY A 241 -2.51 -6.25 1.58
N LEU A 242 -1.77 -6.73 2.60
CA LEU A 242 -0.65 -7.65 2.43
C LEU A 242 -1.08 -9.08 2.04
N ILE A 243 -2.17 -9.58 2.60
CA ILE A 243 -2.59 -10.98 2.39
C ILE A 243 -3.81 -11.11 1.47
N GLY A 244 -4.60 -10.05 1.33
CA GLY A 244 -5.84 -10.03 0.56
C GLY A 244 -5.73 -9.38 -0.82
N THR A 245 -4.53 -9.03 -1.29
CA THR A 245 -4.32 -8.45 -2.62
C THR A 245 -3.23 -9.20 -3.39
N GLY A 246 -3.32 -9.21 -4.73
CA GLY A 246 -2.27 -9.79 -5.57
C GLY A 246 -0.90 -9.13 -5.37
N TYR A 247 -0.88 -7.80 -5.17
CA TYR A 247 0.32 -7.03 -4.85
C TYR A 247 0.97 -7.51 -3.55
N GLY A 248 0.17 -7.63 -2.49
CA GLY A 248 0.63 -8.10 -1.19
C GLY A 248 1.19 -9.53 -1.23
N LEU A 249 0.52 -10.45 -1.92
CA LEU A 249 1.00 -11.83 -2.09
C LEU A 249 2.33 -11.90 -2.85
N MET A 250 2.50 -11.09 -3.90
CA MET A 250 3.76 -10.99 -4.63
C MET A 250 4.87 -10.38 -3.75
N ALA A 251 4.54 -9.39 -2.91
CA ALA A 251 5.46 -8.83 -1.93
C ALA A 251 5.90 -9.88 -0.89
N LEU A 252 4.99 -10.74 -0.42
CA LEU A 252 5.30 -11.86 0.47
C LEU A 252 6.21 -12.90 -0.20
N LEU A 253 5.97 -13.23 -1.47
CA LEU A 253 6.87 -14.09 -2.24
C LEU A 253 8.28 -13.49 -2.31
N LYS A 254 8.38 -12.20 -2.64
CA LYS A 254 9.66 -11.47 -2.68
C LYS A 254 10.36 -11.47 -1.31
N LEU A 255 9.62 -11.28 -0.22
CA LEU A 255 10.14 -11.34 1.14
C LEU A 255 10.67 -12.74 1.49
N GLY A 256 9.94 -13.80 1.11
CA GLY A 256 10.38 -15.18 1.30
C GLY A 256 11.66 -15.51 0.53
N LEU A 257 11.74 -15.09 -0.75
CA LEU A 257 12.95 -15.23 -1.57
C LEU A 257 14.14 -14.45 -0.98
N PHE A 258 13.89 -13.23 -0.47
CA PHE A 258 14.90 -12.42 0.19
C PHE A 258 15.39 -13.05 1.50
N ALA A 259 14.50 -13.64 2.30
CA ALA A 259 14.89 -14.37 3.51
C ALA A 259 15.78 -15.59 3.19
N ALA A 260 15.49 -16.31 2.09
CA ALA A 260 16.35 -17.39 1.61
C ALA A 260 17.74 -16.88 1.19
N LEU A 261 17.81 -15.72 0.50
CA LEU A 261 19.08 -15.06 0.16
C LEU A 261 19.88 -14.68 1.41
N LEU A 262 19.23 -14.13 2.44
CA LEU A 262 19.90 -13.81 3.71
C LEU A 262 20.45 -15.07 4.40
N GLY A 263 19.72 -16.18 4.35
CA GLY A 263 20.19 -17.47 4.87
C GLY A 263 21.47 -17.97 4.16
N LEU A 264 21.51 -17.86 2.82
CA LEU A 264 22.71 -18.20 2.03
C LEU A 264 23.86 -17.22 2.31
N ALA A 265 23.59 -15.92 2.34
CA ALA A 265 24.59 -14.89 2.64
C ALA A 265 25.19 -15.05 4.06
N ALA A 266 24.37 -15.43 5.05
CA ALA A 266 24.83 -15.76 6.39
C ALA A 266 25.72 -17.01 6.39
N ARG A 267 25.33 -18.07 5.67
CA ARG A 267 26.16 -19.28 5.50
C ARG A 267 27.49 -18.96 4.81
N HIS A 268 27.46 -18.11 3.79
CA HIS A 268 28.64 -17.62 3.08
C HIS A 268 29.58 -16.91 4.06
N ARG A 269 29.09 -15.93 4.81
CA ARG A 269 29.90 -15.14 5.75
C ARG A 269 30.41 -15.92 6.96
N LEU A 270 29.57 -16.77 7.56
CA LEU A 270 29.88 -17.44 8.83
C LEU A 270 30.58 -18.79 8.68
N ARG A 271 30.48 -19.44 7.52
CA ARG A 271 31.04 -20.79 7.31
C ARG A 271 31.95 -20.89 6.09
N LEU A 272 31.50 -20.43 4.92
CA LEU A 272 32.24 -20.67 3.67
C LEU A 272 33.48 -19.78 3.53
N THR A 273 33.38 -18.50 3.89
CA THR A 273 34.53 -17.57 3.83
C THR A 273 35.61 -17.92 4.86
N PRO A 274 35.28 -18.27 6.13
CA PRO A 274 36.28 -18.78 7.07
C PRO A 274 36.92 -20.10 6.61
N ALA A 275 36.14 -21.05 6.05
CA ALA A 275 36.69 -22.30 5.52
C ALA A 275 37.65 -22.06 4.33
N LEU A 276 37.34 -21.08 3.48
CA LEU A 276 38.25 -20.65 2.41
C LEU A 276 39.54 -20.04 2.97
N ALA A 277 39.44 -19.22 4.01
CA ALA A 277 40.61 -18.65 4.69
C ALA A 277 41.47 -19.72 5.39
N ALA A 278 40.85 -20.81 5.85
CA ALA A 278 41.53 -21.96 6.45
C ALA A 278 42.12 -22.93 5.41
N GLY A 279 41.99 -22.66 4.11
CA GLY A 279 42.61 -23.46 3.06
C GLY A 279 41.88 -24.76 2.69
N ASP A 280 40.59 -24.92 3.04
CA ASP A 280 39.83 -26.12 2.63
C ASP A 280 39.76 -26.24 1.09
N PRO A 281 40.29 -27.31 0.48
CA PRO A 281 40.33 -27.49 -0.97
C PRO A 281 38.94 -27.60 -1.62
N ARG A 282 37.88 -27.88 -0.84
CA ARG A 282 36.49 -27.91 -1.31
C ARG A 282 35.77 -26.57 -1.10
N ALA A 283 36.32 -25.64 -0.33
CA ALA A 283 35.64 -24.39 0.03
C ALA A 283 35.32 -23.52 -1.18
N ALA A 284 36.26 -23.34 -2.11
CA ALA A 284 36.04 -22.55 -3.31
C ALA A 284 34.88 -23.09 -4.18
N ARG A 285 34.79 -24.42 -4.33
CA ARG A 285 33.67 -25.05 -5.07
C ARG A 285 32.33 -24.91 -4.35
N ARG A 286 32.29 -25.10 -3.03
CA ARG A 286 31.07 -24.90 -2.23
C ARG A 286 30.62 -23.44 -2.26
N LEU A 287 31.58 -22.51 -2.21
CA LEU A 287 31.35 -21.08 -2.30
C LEU A 287 30.80 -20.69 -3.68
N ALA A 288 31.40 -21.17 -4.77
CA ALA A 288 30.90 -20.93 -6.12
C ALA A 288 29.45 -21.42 -6.29
N ARG A 289 29.11 -22.61 -5.76
CA ARG A 289 27.73 -23.11 -5.78
C ARG A 289 26.78 -22.24 -4.97
N SER A 290 27.18 -21.78 -3.78
CA SER A 290 26.38 -20.85 -2.97
C SER A 290 26.12 -19.55 -3.72
N ILE A 291 27.17 -18.91 -4.25
CA ILE A 291 27.05 -17.66 -5.01
C ILE A 291 26.19 -17.86 -6.27
N GLY A 292 26.30 -19.00 -6.95
CA GLY A 292 25.44 -19.33 -8.09
C GLY A 292 23.95 -19.43 -7.70
N LEU A 293 23.65 -20.09 -6.58
CA LEU A 293 22.29 -20.15 -6.03
C LEU A 293 21.79 -18.78 -5.58
N GLU A 294 22.65 -17.98 -4.94
CA GLU A 294 22.35 -16.59 -4.55
C GLU A 294 22.05 -15.73 -5.79
N ALA A 295 22.81 -15.87 -6.86
CA ALA A 295 22.56 -15.15 -8.11
C ALA A 295 21.24 -15.58 -8.78
N GLY A 296 20.93 -16.87 -8.78
CA GLY A 296 19.66 -17.40 -9.32
C GLY A 296 18.45 -16.92 -8.52
N LEU A 297 18.51 -16.97 -7.19
CA LEU A 297 17.47 -16.43 -6.31
C LEU A 297 17.36 -14.90 -6.43
N GLY A 298 18.49 -14.21 -6.56
CA GLY A 298 18.53 -12.77 -6.84
C GLY A 298 17.81 -12.40 -8.13
N LEU A 299 18.03 -13.17 -9.20
CA LEU A 299 17.29 -13.00 -10.45
C LEU A 299 15.79 -13.25 -10.25
N ALA A 300 15.39 -14.29 -9.53
CA ALA A 300 13.99 -14.55 -9.21
C ALA A 300 13.34 -13.39 -8.43
N VAL A 301 14.06 -12.77 -7.48
CA VAL A 301 13.61 -11.57 -6.76
C VAL A 301 13.39 -10.39 -7.71
N VAL A 302 14.28 -10.17 -8.68
CA VAL A 302 14.16 -9.09 -9.67
C VAL A 302 12.99 -9.34 -10.62
N LEU A 303 12.79 -10.58 -11.08
CA LEU A 303 11.64 -10.94 -11.92
C LEU A 303 10.32 -10.78 -11.16
N ALA A 304 10.27 -11.22 -9.89
CA ALA A 304 9.12 -11.00 -9.01
C ALA A 304 8.81 -9.51 -8.81
N ALA A 305 9.85 -8.66 -8.69
CA ALA A 305 9.67 -7.21 -8.66
C ALA A 305 9.12 -6.64 -9.99
N GLY A 306 9.51 -7.22 -11.13
CA GLY A 306 8.93 -6.89 -12.44
C GLY A 306 7.42 -7.17 -12.50
N VAL A 307 6.97 -8.30 -11.94
CA VAL A 307 5.54 -8.64 -11.80
C VAL A 307 4.85 -7.69 -10.81
N LEU A 308 5.46 -7.45 -9.65
CA LEU A 308 4.91 -6.58 -8.60
C LEU A 308 4.62 -5.16 -9.12
N SER A 309 5.49 -4.64 -9.97
CA SER A 309 5.35 -3.29 -10.55
C SER A 309 4.22 -3.19 -11.58
N GLY A 310 3.70 -4.31 -12.08
CA GLY A 310 2.52 -4.36 -12.96
C GLY A 310 1.21 -4.64 -12.23
N LEU A 311 1.25 -4.74 -10.89
CA LEU A 311 0.07 -4.92 -10.05
C LEU A 311 -0.30 -3.59 -9.39
N PRO A 312 -1.59 -3.26 -9.25
CA PRO A 312 -2.02 -2.10 -8.49
C PRO A 312 -1.60 -2.22 -7.02
N PRO A 313 -1.06 -1.15 -6.39
CA PRO A 313 -0.67 -1.18 -4.98
C PRO A 313 -1.81 -1.63 -4.07
N GLY A 314 -1.48 -2.42 -3.05
CA GLY A 314 -2.48 -3.00 -2.14
C GLY A 314 -3.34 -1.96 -1.42
N MET A 315 -2.82 -0.76 -1.18
CA MET A 315 -3.56 0.36 -0.58
C MET A 315 -4.70 0.90 -1.46
N HIS A 316 -4.68 0.65 -2.77
CA HIS A 316 -5.66 1.16 -3.74
C HIS A 316 -6.69 0.11 -4.17
N VAL A 317 -6.57 -1.12 -3.69
CA VAL A 317 -7.45 -2.23 -4.06
C VAL A 317 -8.19 -2.73 -2.83
N GLN A 318 -9.44 -3.12 -3.01
CA GLN A 318 -10.23 -3.74 -1.96
C GLN A 318 -9.63 -5.13 -1.63
N PRO A 319 -9.16 -5.36 -0.39
CA PRO A 319 -8.51 -6.62 -0.04
C PRO A 319 -9.56 -7.72 0.19
N LEU A 320 -9.39 -8.84 -0.51
CA LEU A 320 -10.23 -10.02 -0.35
C LEU A 320 -9.70 -10.85 0.82
N TRP A 321 -10.38 -10.76 1.96
CA TRP A 321 -9.93 -11.41 3.18
C TRP A 321 -10.11 -12.93 3.06
N PRO A 322 -9.03 -13.71 3.24
CA PRO A 322 -9.09 -15.11 2.87
C PRO A 322 -9.63 -15.99 4.03
N PHE A 323 -9.58 -15.53 5.29
CA PHE A 323 -9.93 -16.32 6.47
C PHE A 323 -11.35 -16.06 6.97
N ALA A 324 -11.97 -17.04 7.65
CA ALA A 324 -13.30 -16.89 8.26
C ALA A 324 -13.31 -16.03 9.54
N TRP A 325 -12.13 -15.61 10.01
CA TRP A 325 -11.97 -14.81 11.22
C TRP A 325 -11.05 -13.62 10.96
N ARG A 326 -11.28 -12.52 11.66
CA ARG A 326 -10.43 -11.32 11.63
C ARG A 326 -10.10 -10.84 13.04
N PRO A 327 -8.92 -10.25 13.24
CA PRO A 327 -8.62 -9.56 14.50
C PRO A 327 -9.56 -8.37 14.68
N SER A 328 -10.05 -8.19 15.91
CA SER A 328 -10.86 -7.04 16.33
C SER A 328 -10.44 -6.61 17.74
N LEU A 329 -10.19 -5.31 17.90
CA LEU A 329 -9.92 -4.69 19.20
C LEU A 329 -11.19 -4.10 19.84
N ALA A 330 -12.34 -4.17 19.15
CA ALA A 330 -13.58 -3.56 19.62
C ALA A 330 -14.00 -4.09 21.00
N THR A 331 -13.89 -5.40 21.21
CA THR A 331 -14.23 -6.07 22.47
C THR A 331 -13.31 -5.66 23.62
N ILE A 332 -12.02 -5.43 23.37
CA ILE A 332 -11.05 -4.97 24.41
C ILE A 332 -11.39 -3.57 24.92
N ASN A 333 -11.90 -2.70 24.03
CA ASN A 333 -12.16 -1.31 24.37
C ASN A 333 -13.47 -1.12 25.13
N GLU A 334 -14.43 -2.03 24.94
CA GLU A 334 -15.76 -1.94 25.54
C GLU A 334 -15.85 -2.64 26.91
N ASP A 335 -15.08 -3.70 27.15
CA ASP A 335 -15.17 -4.51 28.37
C ASP A 335 -13.82 -4.58 29.13
N ALA A 336 -13.82 -4.06 30.36
CA ALA A 336 -12.63 -3.98 31.21
C ALA A 336 -12.20 -5.36 31.76
N ASP A 337 -13.12 -6.29 31.96
CA ASP A 337 -12.84 -7.62 32.46
C ASP A 337 -12.20 -8.45 31.34
N PHE A 338 -12.77 -8.33 30.13
CA PHE A 338 -12.21 -8.94 28.93
C PHE A 338 -10.80 -8.43 28.61
N ARG A 339 -10.57 -7.12 28.74
CA ARG A 339 -9.24 -6.53 28.58
C ARG A 339 -8.22 -7.15 29.52
N ARG A 340 -8.58 -7.42 30.79
CA ARG A 340 -7.66 -8.04 31.75
C ARG A 340 -7.30 -9.47 31.35
N GLU A 341 -8.27 -10.27 30.89
CA GLU A 341 -8.01 -11.63 30.43
C GLU A 341 -7.07 -11.68 29.21
N VAL A 342 -7.33 -10.84 28.22
CA VAL A 342 -6.48 -10.74 27.02
C VAL A 342 -5.07 -10.29 27.37
N VAL A 343 -4.92 -9.26 28.22
CA VAL A 343 -3.61 -8.76 28.64
C VAL A 343 -2.85 -9.83 29.43
N ALA A 344 -3.52 -10.56 30.32
CA ALA A 344 -2.92 -11.66 31.07
C ALA A 344 -2.44 -12.79 30.14
N ALA A 345 -3.27 -13.19 29.16
CA ALA A 345 -2.91 -14.18 28.15
C ALA A 345 -1.74 -13.73 27.28
N GLY A 346 -1.72 -12.45 26.88
CA GLY A 346 -0.63 -11.84 26.11
C GLY A 346 0.69 -11.80 26.88
N LEU A 347 0.67 -11.39 28.15
CA LEU A 347 1.84 -11.38 29.03
C LEU A 347 2.39 -12.80 29.26
N ALA A 348 1.50 -13.79 29.46
CA ALA A 348 1.88 -15.19 29.61
C ALA A 348 2.61 -15.71 28.35
N LEU A 349 2.09 -15.39 27.16
CA LEU A 349 2.71 -15.77 25.88
C LEU A 349 4.06 -15.06 25.65
N ALA A 350 4.17 -13.77 25.99
CA ALA A 350 5.43 -13.04 25.92
C ALA A 350 6.48 -13.65 26.86
N GLY A 351 6.08 -14.04 28.07
CA GLY A 351 6.93 -14.78 29.01
C GLY A 351 7.39 -16.14 28.44
N ALA A 352 6.50 -16.88 27.79
CA ALA A 352 6.84 -18.14 27.12
C ALA A 352 7.87 -17.95 25.98
N VAL A 353 7.72 -16.90 25.17
CA VAL A 353 8.68 -16.56 24.10
C VAL A 353 10.04 -16.15 24.68
N ALA A 354 10.05 -15.34 25.75
CA ALA A 354 11.28 -14.96 26.44
C ALA A 354 11.99 -16.18 27.05
N LEU A 355 11.24 -17.12 27.64
CA LEU A 355 11.77 -18.39 28.14
C LEU A 355 12.37 -19.24 27.02
N LEU A 356 11.74 -19.30 25.84
CA LEU A 356 12.28 -20.00 24.67
C LEU A 356 13.58 -19.35 24.15
N ALA A 357 13.60 -18.01 24.05
CA ALA A 357 14.78 -17.26 23.64
C ALA A 357 15.94 -17.44 24.64
N MET A 358 15.66 -17.38 25.94
CA MET A 358 16.63 -17.64 26.99
C MET A 358 17.12 -19.09 26.98
N ALA A 359 16.22 -20.06 26.77
CA ALA A 359 16.59 -21.47 26.68
C ALA A 359 17.39 -21.81 25.41
N ALA A 360 17.22 -21.05 24.33
CA ALA A 360 18.08 -21.13 23.15
C ALA A 360 19.52 -20.63 23.42
N LEU A 361 19.71 -19.80 24.45
CA LEU A 361 21.01 -19.31 24.94
C LEU A 361 21.61 -20.22 26.04
N LEU A 362 20.79 -21.07 26.68
CA LEU A 362 21.19 -21.98 27.77
C LEU A 362 21.44 -23.42 27.27
N ARG A 363 21.94 -24.30 28.17
CA ARG A 363 22.39 -25.66 27.84
C ARG A 363 21.33 -26.48 27.08
N ARG A 364 21.80 -27.34 26.17
CA ARG A 364 21.03 -28.22 25.25
C ARG A 364 19.94 -29.12 25.88
N ARG A 365 19.90 -29.29 27.20
CA ARG A 365 18.86 -30.04 27.93
C ARG A 365 17.71 -29.15 28.43
N ALA A 366 17.97 -27.88 28.75
CA ALA A 366 16.96 -26.92 29.22
C ALA A 366 15.97 -26.51 28.11
N ARG A 367 16.38 -26.61 26.83
CA ARG A 367 15.54 -26.28 25.66
C ARG A 367 14.23 -27.07 25.58
N TRP A 368 14.23 -28.34 25.97
CA TRP A 368 13.05 -29.21 25.86
C TRP A 368 12.04 -28.94 26.98
N LEU A 369 12.53 -28.71 28.20
CA LEU A 369 11.70 -28.27 29.32
C LEU A 369 11.10 -26.88 29.07
N ALA A 370 11.91 -25.92 28.60
CA ALA A 370 11.41 -24.60 28.24
C ALA A 370 10.39 -24.65 27.09
N ALA A 371 10.60 -25.52 26.09
CA ALA A 371 9.62 -25.73 25.03
C ALA A 371 8.32 -26.34 25.54
N ALA A 372 8.38 -27.32 26.44
CA ALA A 372 7.20 -27.93 27.05
C ALA A 372 6.40 -26.92 27.90
N VAL A 373 7.09 -26.12 28.72
CA VAL A 373 6.48 -25.04 29.52
C VAL A 373 5.86 -23.97 28.62
N ALA A 374 6.59 -23.52 27.60
CA ALA A 374 6.09 -22.53 26.65
C ALA A 374 4.85 -23.03 25.89
N LEU A 375 4.82 -24.31 25.51
CA LEU A 375 3.68 -24.94 24.86
C LEU A 375 2.47 -25.04 25.81
N ALA A 376 2.69 -25.42 27.08
CA ALA A 376 1.62 -25.48 28.08
C ALA A 376 1.02 -24.08 28.38
N VAL A 377 1.88 -23.06 28.48
CA VAL A 377 1.45 -21.66 28.63
C VAL A 377 0.66 -21.20 27.41
N ALA A 378 1.13 -21.48 26.19
CA ALA A 378 0.42 -21.15 24.97
C ALA A 378 -0.93 -21.85 24.86
N TRP A 379 -1.01 -23.14 25.22
CA TRP A 379 -2.26 -23.91 25.23
C TRP A 379 -3.31 -23.32 26.17
N ARG A 380 -2.90 -22.89 27.37
CA ARG A 380 -3.81 -22.27 28.33
C ARG A 380 -4.20 -20.83 27.96
N ALA A 381 -3.31 -20.08 27.31
CA ALA A 381 -3.59 -18.72 26.85
C ALA A 381 -4.44 -18.66 25.58
N ALA A 382 -4.35 -19.67 24.70
CA ALA A 382 -4.99 -19.68 23.39
C ALA A 382 -6.52 -19.43 23.37
N PRO A 383 -7.35 -20.02 24.26
CA PRO A 383 -8.79 -19.78 24.27
C PRO A 383 -9.15 -18.31 24.51
N HIS A 384 -8.44 -17.62 25.41
CA HIS A 384 -8.68 -16.21 25.71
C HIS A 384 -8.27 -15.29 24.56
N LEU A 385 -7.28 -15.70 23.77
CA LEU A 385 -6.87 -14.97 22.55
C LEU A 385 -7.84 -15.20 21.38
N GLY A 386 -8.60 -16.30 21.38
CA GLY A 386 -9.67 -16.56 20.41
C GLY A 386 -10.76 -15.49 20.41
N LEU A 387 -10.96 -14.80 21.53
CA LEU A 387 -11.92 -13.71 21.68
C LEU A 387 -11.49 -12.39 21.01
N LEU A 388 -10.23 -12.31 20.56
CA LEU A 388 -9.76 -11.24 19.67
C LEU A 388 -10.14 -11.47 18.21
N LEU A 389 -10.70 -12.64 17.90
CA LEU A 389 -11.12 -13.03 16.57
C LEU A 389 -12.64 -12.95 16.50
N VAL A 390 -13.13 -12.11 15.59
CA VAL A 390 -14.54 -12.06 15.23
C VAL A 390 -14.73 -12.70 13.87
N GLU A 391 -15.95 -13.15 13.59
CA GLU A 391 -16.31 -13.65 12.27
C GLU A 391 -15.97 -12.62 11.19
N ALA A 392 -15.41 -13.12 10.09
CA ALA A 392 -15.03 -12.33 8.95
C ALA A 392 -15.53 -12.96 7.66
N TYR A 393 -15.85 -12.08 6.74
CA TYR A 393 -16.25 -12.39 5.38
C TYR A 393 -15.17 -11.89 4.41
N PRO A 394 -15.14 -12.40 3.17
CA PRO A 394 -14.20 -11.94 2.15
C PRO A 394 -14.16 -10.41 1.96
N THR A 395 -15.29 -9.74 2.18
CA THR A 395 -15.39 -8.28 2.05
C THR A 395 -15.29 -7.53 3.37
N SER A 396 -14.99 -8.16 4.51
CA SER A 396 -15.03 -7.49 5.83
C SER A 396 -14.14 -6.25 5.96
N PHE A 397 -13.07 -6.17 5.17
CA PHE A 397 -12.15 -5.02 5.11
C PHE A 397 -12.43 -4.08 3.93
N TYR A 398 -13.50 -4.31 3.16
CA TYR A 398 -13.87 -3.40 2.09
C TYR A 398 -14.28 -2.05 2.66
N ARG A 399 -13.89 -0.99 1.95
CA ARG A 399 -14.30 0.39 2.24
C ARG A 399 -15.33 0.85 1.22
N SER A 400 -16.32 1.63 1.64
CA SER A 400 -17.30 2.19 0.72
C SER A 400 -16.64 3.17 -0.26
N PRO A 401 -16.74 2.95 -1.60
CA PRO A 401 -16.18 3.84 -2.61
C PRO A 401 -17.04 5.08 -2.86
N THR A 402 -18.23 5.18 -2.25
CA THR A 402 -19.15 6.32 -2.40
C THR A 402 -18.75 7.53 -1.55
N GLY A 403 -17.78 7.35 -0.63
CA GLY A 403 -17.27 8.41 0.24
C GLY A 403 -18.31 8.99 1.19
N PHE A 404 -19.38 8.24 1.50
CA PHE A 404 -20.53 8.73 2.25
C PHE A 404 -21.17 9.99 1.64
N GLY A 405 -21.16 10.07 0.30
CA GLY A 405 -21.64 11.23 -0.45
C GLY A 405 -23.15 11.41 -0.35
N ALA A 406 -23.61 12.66 -0.29
CA ALA A 406 -25.03 13.01 -0.16
C ALA A 406 -25.91 12.44 -1.28
N ILE A 407 -25.44 12.48 -2.53
CA ILE A 407 -26.13 11.87 -3.67
C ILE A 407 -26.32 10.36 -3.44
N GLY A 408 -25.29 9.70 -2.90
CA GLY A 408 -25.30 8.28 -2.59
C GLY A 408 -26.31 7.93 -1.49
N ILE A 409 -26.32 8.70 -0.41
CA ILE A 409 -27.28 8.53 0.70
C ILE A 409 -28.72 8.67 0.22
N VAL A 410 -29.02 9.69 -0.61
CA VAL A 410 -30.38 9.92 -1.12
C VAL A 410 -30.80 8.83 -2.12
N ALA A 411 -29.91 8.40 -3.01
CA ALA A 411 -30.17 7.26 -3.90
C ALA A 411 -30.36 5.93 -3.12
N GLY A 412 -29.60 5.77 -2.03
CA GLY A 412 -29.72 4.68 -1.08
C GLY A 412 -31.09 4.64 -0.40
N ALA A 413 -31.60 5.79 0.03
CA ALA A 413 -32.93 5.93 0.62
C ALA A 413 -34.02 5.44 -0.34
N ALA A 414 -33.97 5.85 -1.61
CA ALA A 414 -34.90 5.40 -2.64
C ALA A 414 -34.80 3.88 -2.88
N THR A 415 -33.58 3.34 -2.92
CA THR A 415 -33.34 1.90 -3.09
C THR A 415 -33.87 1.11 -1.88
N PHE A 416 -33.64 1.60 -0.66
CA PHE A 416 -34.13 1.00 0.57
C PHE A 416 -35.66 0.96 0.61
N ALA A 417 -36.32 2.07 0.27
CA ALA A 417 -37.78 2.13 0.19
C ALA A 417 -38.35 1.10 -0.80
N ALA A 418 -37.69 0.94 -1.96
CA ALA A 418 -38.15 0.03 -3.01
C ALA A 418 -37.87 -1.45 -2.73
N ARG A 419 -36.81 -1.79 -1.99
CA ARG A 419 -36.29 -3.18 -1.90
C ARG A 419 -36.14 -3.74 -0.49
N CYS A 420 -36.02 -2.89 0.53
CA CYS A 420 -35.70 -3.30 1.90
C CYS A 420 -36.86 -3.05 2.87
N ALA A 421 -37.66 -2.00 2.65
CA ALA A 421 -38.73 -1.60 3.54
C ALA A 421 -39.87 -2.62 3.66
N GLY A 422 -40.03 -3.53 2.69
CA GLY A 422 -41.03 -4.61 2.76
C GLY A 422 -40.84 -5.54 3.96
N CYS A 423 -39.59 -5.82 4.35
CA CYS A 423 -39.26 -6.61 5.54
C CYS A 423 -38.80 -5.73 6.71
N HIS A 424 -37.95 -4.73 6.47
CA HIS A 424 -37.38 -3.90 7.55
C HIS A 424 -38.28 -2.74 7.98
N GLY A 425 -39.38 -2.48 7.27
CA GLY A 425 -40.24 -1.32 7.50
C GLY A 425 -39.63 -0.01 6.97
N ALA A 426 -40.45 1.02 6.76
CA ALA A 426 -39.99 2.33 6.29
C ALA A 426 -39.03 3.02 7.27
N SER A 427 -39.15 2.71 8.57
CA SER A 427 -38.26 3.23 9.62
C SER A 427 -36.99 2.40 9.81
N GLY A 428 -36.90 1.21 9.21
CA GLY A 428 -35.77 0.28 9.39
C GLY A 428 -35.81 -0.55 10.67
N ARG A 429 -36.91 -0.54 11.44
CA ARG A 429 -37.05 -1.21 12.75
C ARG A 429 -37.33 -2.72 12.69
N GLY A 430 -37.34 -3.32 11.51
CA GLY A 430 -37.64 -4.74 11.35
C GLY A 430 -39.14 -5.07 11.38
N ASN A 431 -40.00 -4.07 11.24
CA ASN A 431 -41.46 -4.19 11.37
C ASN A 431 -42.19 -3.96 10.03
N GLY A 432 -41.59 -4.39 8.91
CA GLY A 432 -42.23 -4.32 7.60
C GLY A 432 -43.45 -5.23 7.50
N PRO A 433 -44.34 -5.02 6.52
CA PRO A 433 -45.55 -5.82 6.35
C PRO A 433 -45.28 -7.33 6.19
N ALA A 434 -44.11 -7.71 5.66
CA ALA A 434 -43.71 -9.12 5.54
C ALA A 434 -43.08 -9.70 6.82
N ALA A 435 -42.69 -8.88 7.80
CA ALA A 435 -41.87 -9.30 8.93
C ALA A 435 -42.48 -10.42 9.78
N ALA A 436 -43.79 -10.36 10.02
CA ALA A 436 -44.50 -11.33 10.85
C ALA A 436 -44.55 -12.75 10.24
N GLY A 437 -44.37 -12.88 8.92
CA GLY A 437 -44.40 -14.15 8.21
C GLY A 437 -43.03 -14.78 7.99
N LEU A 438 -41.94 -14.16 8.44
CA LEU A 438 -40.58 -14.65 8.23
C LEU A 438 -40.14 -15.58 9.38
N PRO A 439 -39.37 -16.64 9.08
CA PRO A 439 -38.89 -17.58 10.10
C PRO A 439 -37.91 -16.93 11.08
N VAL A 440 -37.23 -15.87 10.65
CA VAL A 440 -36.34 -15.06 11.46
C VAL A 440 -36.82 -13.61 11.40
N PRO A 441 -37.10 -12.96 12.53
CA PRO A 441 -37.54 -11.56 12.53
C PRO A 441 -36.42 -10.67 11.97
N PRO A 442 -36.72 -9.73 11.05
CA PRO A 442 -35.71 -8.82 10.52
C PRO A 442 -35.09 -7.97 11.63
N ALA A 443 -33.77 -7.77 11.57
CA ALA A 443 -33.06 -6.95 12.55
C ALA A 443 -33.52 -5.49 12.52
N ASP A 444 -33.55 -4.86 13.70
CA ASP A 444 -33.69 -3.42 13.85
C ASP A 444 -32.40 -2.72 13.39
N LEU A 445 -32.44 -2.11 12.21
CA LEU A 445 -31.32 -1.37 11.60
C LEU A 445 -31.07 0.00 12.26
N THR A 446 -31.90 0.38 13.24
CA THR A 446 -31.80 1.63 14.01
C THR A 446 -31.11 1.43 15.36
N ALA A 447 -30.85 0.17 15.74
CA ALA A 447 -30.22 -0.19 17.00
C ALA A 447 -28.68 -0.02 16.97
N ALA A 448 -28.07 -0.05 18.15
CA ALA A 448 -26.65 0.21 18.33
C ALA A 448 -25.73 -0.86 17.71
N HIS A 449 -26.19 -2.11 17.60
CA HIS A 449 -25.40 -3.22 17.04
C HIS A 449 -24.92 -2.95 15.60
N LEU A 450 -25.67 -2.15 14.84
CA LEU A 450 -25.29 -1.76 13.48
C LEU A 450 -23.88 -1.13 13.45
N TRP A 451 -23.53 -0.31 14.45
CA TRP A 451 -22.21 0.33 14.56
C TRP A 451 -21.07 -0.65 14.79
N GLY A 452 -21.35 -1.84 15.33
CA GLY A 452 -20.37 -2.91 15.54
C GLY A 452 -20.01 -3.70 14.28
N HIS A 453 -20.84 -3.62 13.23
CA HIS A 453 -20.57 -4.28 11.95
C HIS A 453 -19.76 -3.37 11.02
N SER A 454 -18.74 -3.91 10.35
CA SER A 454 -18.01 -3.15 9.33
C SER A 454 -18.87 -2.97 8.07
N ASP A 455 -18.65 -1.88 7.35
CA ASP A 455 -19.32 -1.60 6.07
C ASP A 455 -19.13 -2.75 5.06
N GLY A 456 -17.94 -3.32 5.03
CA GLY A 456 -17.62 -4.50 4.24
C GLY A 456 -18.39 -5.76 4.62
N THR A 457 -18.75 -5.92 5.89
CA THR A 457 -19.61 -7.02 6.37
C THR A 457 -21.07 -6.80 5.94
N LEU A 458 -21.58 -5.58 6.08
CA LEU A 458 -22.91 -5.23 5.57
C LEU A 458 -23.01 -5.45 4.05
N TYR A 459 -21.95 -5.12 3.32
CA TYR A 459 -21.85 -5.37 1.88
C TYR A 459 -21.85 -6.87 1.54
N TRP A 460 -21.22 -7.71 2.36
CA TRP A 460 -21.27 -9.17 2.20
C TRP A 460 -22.70 -9.68 2.32
N TRP A 461 -23.40 -9.33 3.40
CA TRP A 461 -24.77 -9.76 3.67
C TRP A 461 -25.75 -9.25 2.61
N LEU A 462 -25.61 -7.99 2.16
CA LEU A 462 -26.42 -7.49 1.04
C LEU A 462 -26.14 -8.25 -0.26
N SER A 463 -24.92 -8.75 -0.47
CA SER A 463 -24.57 -9.45 -1.70
C SER A 463 -25.03 -10.91 -1.68
N HIS A 464 -24.77 -11.62 -0.58
CA HIS A 464 -24.93 -13.08 -0.49
C HIS A 464 -26.10 -13.53 0.37
N GLY A 465 -26.69 -12.64 1.17
CA GLY A 465 -27.73 -12.97 2.14
C GLY A 465 -27.15 -13.32 3.51
N ILE A 466 -28.06 -13.74 4.40
CA ILE A 466 -27.77 -14.22 5.75
C ILE A 466 -28.53 -15.53 5.92
N GLU A 467 -27.83 -16.57 6.35
CA GLU A 467 -28.39 -17.88 6.69
C GLU A 467 -28.16 -18.15 8.17
N THR A 468 -29.11 -18.79 8.84
CA THR A 468 -28.93 -19.27 10.22
C THR A 468 -28.01 -20.50 10.23
N PRO A 469 -27.46 -20.89 11.39
CA PRO A 469 -26.66 -22.12 11.52
C PRO A 469 -27.40 -23.39 11.04
N GLU A 470 -28.73 -23.38 11.10
CA GLU A 470 -29.60 -24.46 10.64
C GLU A 470 -29.88 -24.42 9.13
N GLY A 471 -29.30 -23.47 8.40
CA GLY A 471 -29.46 -23.31 6.95
C GLY A 471 -30.73 -22.57 6.52
N VAL A 472 -31.42 -21.90 7.44
CA VAL A 472 -32.62 -21.11 7.11
C VAL A 472 -32.19 -19.74 6.57
N VAL A 473 -32.70 -19.35 5.40
CA VAL A 473 -32.43 -18.03 4.82
C VAL A 473 -33.14 -16.95 5.64
N ALA A 474 -32.38 -16.23 6.47
CA ALA A 474 -32.86 -15.10 7.26
C ALA A 474 -33.00 -13.83 6.39
N MET A 475 -32.11 -13.65 5.42
CA MET A 475 -32.16 -12.55 4.46
C MET A 475 -31.63 -13.01 3.09
N PRO A 476 -32.35 -12.75 1.98
CA PRO A 476 -31.86 -13.12 0.65
C PRO A 476 -30.69 -12.24 0.21
N GLY A 477 -29.84 -12.76 -0.67
CA GLY A 477 -28.79 -11.99 -1.33
C GLY A 477 -29.32 -11.12 -2.48
N PHE A 478 -28.87 -9.87 -2.57
CA PHE A 478 -29.30 -8.90 -3.58
C PHE A 478 -28.27 -8.67 -4.70
N ALA A 479 -27.19 -9.46 -4.77
CA ALA A 479 -26.14 -9.26 -5.76
C ALA A 479 -26.61 -9.30 -7.23
N ARG A 480 -27.68 -10.05 -7.52
CA ARG A 480 -28.29 -10.17 -8.85
C ARG A 480 -29.27 -9.04 -9.18
N LEU A 481 -29.79 -8.33 -8.18
CA LEU A 481 -30.82 -7.30 -8.32
C LEU A 481 -30.27 -5.88 -8.23
N LEU A 482 -29.21 -5.69 -7.46
CA LEU A 482 -28.58 -4.39 -7.21
C LEU A 482 -27.17 -4.38 -7.78
N SER A 483 -26.77 -3.27 -8.38
CA SER A 483 -25.36 -3.04 -8.71
C SER A 483 -24.51 -2.90 -7.42
N ALA A 484 -23.19 -3.09 -7.53
CA ALA A 484 -22.27 -2.87 -6.41
C ALA A 484 -22.41 -1.45 -5.83
N ARG A 485 -22.59 -0.44 -6.69
CA ARG A 485 -22.82 0.95 -6.28
C ARG A 485 -24.10 1.10 -5.46
N GLN A 486 -25.21 0.52 -5.91
CA GLN A 486 -26.49 0.59 -5.18
C GLN A 486 -26.40 -0.08 -3.80
N ARG A 487 -25.70 -1.20 -3.67
CA ARG A 487 -25.48 -1.85 -2.36
C ARG A 487 -24.72 -0.93 -1.39
N TRP A 488 -23.67 -0.25 -1.85
CA TRP A 488 -22.96 0.75 -1.04
C TRP A 488 -23.84 1.94 -0.66
N GLN A 489 -24.65 2.45 -1.60
CA GLN A 489 -25.58 3.55 -1.34
C GLN A 489 -26.63 3.19 -0.27
N VAL A 490 -27.14 1.95 -0.28
CA VAL A 490 -28.05 1.47 0.77
C VAL A 490 -27.34 1.44 2.13
N ILE A 491 -26.08 1.01 2.19
CA ILE A 491 -25.29 1.03 3.44
C ILE A 491 -25.12 2.46 3.94
N ASP A 492 -24.75 3.41 3.06
CA ASP A 492 -24.61 4.82 3.43
C ASP A 492 -25.93 5.38 3.98
N TYR A 493 -27.05 5.06 3.33
CA TYR A 493 -28.37 5.46 3.81
C TYR A 493 -28.69 4.87 5.19
N VAL A 494 -28.51 3.56 5.38
CA VAL A 494 -28.82 2.90 6.65
C VAL A 494 -27.99 3.48 7.79
N ARG A 495 -26.70 3.79 7.55
CA ARG A 495 -25.82 4.50 8.49
C ARG A 495 -26.32 5.90 8.82
N ALA A 496 -26.64 6.71 7.80
CA ALA A 496 -27.13 8.07 7.98
C ALA A 496 -28.48 8.09 8.72
N HIS A 497 -29.38 7.19 8.37
CA HIS A 497 -30.71 7.07 8.97
C HIS A 497 -30.63 6.61 10.43
N ASN A 498 -29.78 5.62 10.73
CA ASN A 498 -29.49 5.19 12.11
C ASN A 498 -28.94 6.36 12.94
N ALA A 499 -27.99 7.12 12.40
CA ALA A 499 -27.45 8.30 13.05
C ALA A 499 -28.52 9.35 13.36
N GLY A 500 -29.41 9.62 12.41
CA GLY A 500 -30.52 10.56 12.59
C GLY A 500 -31.51 10.15 13.67
N LEU A 501 -31.91 8.88 13.69
CA LEU A 501 -32.81 8.34 14.72
C LEU A 501 -32.17 8.31 16.11
N ALA A 502 -30.87 8.00 16.19
CA ALA A 502 -30.14 8.05 17.44
C ALA A 502 -30.04 9.49 17.97
N LEU A 503 -29.85 10.48 17.09
CA LEU A 503 -29.86 11.89 17.46
C LEU A 503 -31.24 12.32 18.00
N GLN A 504 -32.34 11.94 17.34
CA GLN A 504 -33.70 12.23 17.82
C GLN A 504 -33.98 11.65 19.21
N SER A 505 -33.59 10.38 19.43
CA SER A 505 -33.95 9.65 20.65
C SER A 505 -33.02 9.96 21.84
N ARG A 506 -31.75 10.27 21.59
CA ARG A 506 -30.73 10.46 22.64
C ARG A 506 -30.20 11.89 22.75
N GLY A 507 -30.57 12.78 21.82
CA GLY A 507 -30.04 14.15 21.74
C GLY A 507 -28.55 14.23 21.35
N ARG A 508 -27.93 13.11 20.97
CA ARG A 508 -26.53 13.02 20.53
C ARG A 508 -26.30 11.83 19.60
N TRP A 509 -25.29 11.92 18.74
CA TRP A 509 -24.86 10.76 17.97
C TRP A 509 -24.16 9.71 18.87
N PRO A 510 -24.45 8.42 18.69
CA PRO A 510 -23.95 7.36 19.56
C PRO A 510 -22.50 6.96 19.25
N ALA A 511 -22.01 7.29 18.06
CA ALA A 511 -20.67 7.02 17.56
C ALA A 511 -20.23 8.19 16.65
N PRO A 512 -18.94 8.29 16.28
CA PRO A 512 -18.50 9.18 15.22
C PRO A 512 -19.28 8.97 13.92
N VAL A 513 -20.08 9.96 13.50
CA VAL A 513 -20.84 9.92 12.24
C VAL A 513 -20.16 10.82 11.23
N GLN A 514 -19.82 10.28 10.06
CA GLN A 514 -19.23 11.09 9.00
C GLN A 514 -20.26 12.10 8.48
N GLY A 515 -19.84 13.33 8.20
CA GLY A 515 -20.71 14.30 7.52
C GLY A 515 -21.03 13.83 6.10
N PRO A 516 -22.29 13.93 5.64
CA PRO A 516 -22.63 13.65 4.24
C PRO A 516 -21.74 14.46 3.29
N GLY A 517 -21.03 13.76 2.40
CA GLY A 517 -20.09 14.38 1.45
C GLY A 517 -20.81 15.23 0.42
N PHE A 518 -20.20 16.34 0.02
CA PHE A 518 -20.76 17.28 -0.96
C PHE A 518 -19.66 17.85 -1.86
N GLN A 519 -20.08 18.43 -2.99
CA GLN A 519 -19.27 19.34 -3.81
C GLN A 519 -19.77 20.77 -3.58
N ALA A 520 -18.83 21.70 -3.40
CA ALA A 520 -19.13 23.12 -3.15
C ALA A 520 -18.20 24.03 -3.96
N ARG A 521 -18.71 25.20 -4.33
CA ARG A 521 -17.94 26.26 -5.01
C ARG A 521 -17.59 27.38 -4.03
N CYS A 522 -16.32 27.73 -3.90
CA CYS A 522 -15.82 28.78 -3.01
C CYS A 522 -15.60 30.13 -3.73
N ALA A 523 -15.25 31.18 -2.97
CA ALA A 523 -15.18 32.59 -3.38
C ALA A 523 -14.33 32.87 -4.63
N GLU A 524 -13.35 32.01 -4.93
CA GLU A 524 -12.40 32.12 -6.03
C GLU A 524 -12.81 31.28 -7.27
N GLY A 525 -14.04 30.75 -7.29
CA GLY A 525 -14.49 29.82 -8.33
C GLY A 525 -13.92 28.40 -8.19
N ARG A 526 -13.10 28.16 -7.17
CA ARG A 526 -12.56 26.84 -6.83
C ARG A 526 -13.66 25.89 -6.39
N GLU A 527 -13.77 24.75 -7.04
CA GLU A 527 -14.60 23.63 -6.58
C GLU A 527 -13.84 22.81 -5.54
N VAL A 528 -14.55 22.42 -4.49
CA VAL A 528 -14.01 21.63 -3.38
C VAL A 528 -15.02 20.57 -2.97
N ALA A 529 -14.53 19.38 -2.68
CA ALA A 529 -15.27 18.35 -1.99
C ALA A 529 -15.10 18.51 -0.47
N LEU A 530 -15.98 17.89 0.34
CA LEU A 530 -15.79 17.84 1.79
C LEU A 530 -14.40 17.28 2.18
N GLY A 531 -13.87 16.32 1.41
CA GLY A 531 -12.54 15.76 1.61
C GLY A 531 -11.40 16.77 1.45
N ASP A 532 -11.53 17.75 0.55
CA ASP A 532 -10.53 18.81 0.31
C ASP A 532 -10.51 19.87 1.43
N LEU A 533 -11.49 19.79 2.34
CA LEU A 533 -11.59 20.64 3.51
C LEU A 533 -11.00 20.00 4.76
N ARG A 534 -10.43 18.79 4.67
CA ARG A 534 -9.70 18.14 5.78
C ARG A 534 -8.61 19.06 6.35
N GLY A 535 -8.43 18.99 7.67
CA GLY A 535 -7.58 19.91 8.42
C GLY A 535 -8.26 21.22 8.82
N ARG A 536 -9.50 21.47 8.39
CA ARG A 536 -10.31 22.64 8.75
C ARG A 536 -11.66 22.23 9.30
N VAL A 537 -12.19 23.03 10.21
CA VAL A 537 -13.56 22.86 10.71
C VAL A 537 -14.53 23.32 9.63
N VAL A 538 -15.59 22.55 9.40
CA VAL A 538 -16.62 22.89 8.41
C VAL A 538 -17.93 23.22 9.11
N TRP A 539 -18.43 24.43 8.89
CA TRP A 539 -19.73 24.88 9.38
C TRP A 539 -20.74 24.84 8.23
N VAL A 540 -21.67 23.88 8.27
CA VAL A 540 -22.67 23.70 7.22
C VAL A 540 -23.96 24.41 7.61
N LEU A 541 -24.47 25.27 6.73
CA LEU A 541 -25.73 25.99 6.90
C LEU A 541 -26.73 25.52 5.85
N ILE A 542 -27.85 24.94 6.27
CA ILE A 542 -28.88 24.47 5.34
C ILE A 542 -29.87 25.59 5.02
N GLY A 543 -29.97 25.93 3.74
CA GLY A 543 -30.84 26.99 3.24
C GLY A 543 -30.12 28.33 3.05
N ARG A 544 -30.90 29.40 2.89
CA ARG A 544 -30.36 30.76 2.77
C ARG A 544 -30.31 31.42 4.15
N PRO A 545 -29.13 31.76 4.69
CA PRO A 545 -29.04 32.45 5.96
C PRO A 545 -29.52 33.91 5.82
N ALA A 546 -30.09 34.47 6.88
CA ALA A 546 -30.58 35.85 6.90
C ALA A 546 -29.45 36.88 6.72
N HIS A 547 -28.27 36.56 7.25
CA HIS A 547 -27.05 37.35 7.09
C HIS A 547 -25.94 36.48 6.50
N ARG A 548 -24.99 37.12 5.82
CA ARG A 548 -23.83 36.41 5.29
C ARG A 548 -22.97 35.90 6.46
N PRO A 549 -22.64 34.61 6.52
CA PRO A 549 -21.77 34.10 7.57
C PRO A 549 -20.36 34.68 7.43
N VAL A 550 -19.77 35.07 8.55
CA VAL A 550 -18.37 35.51 8.66
C VAL A 550 -17.63 34.46 9.49
N PRO A 551 -17.03 33.44 8.86
CA PRO A 551 -16.38 32.37 9.60
C PRO A 551 -15.07 32.87 10.24
N PRO A 552 -14.74 32.42 11.47
CA PRO A 552 -13.46 32.72 12.08
C PRO A 552 -12.30 31.97 11.38
N PRO A 553 -11.04 32.35 11.63
CA PRO A 553 -9.88 31.67 11.05
C PRO A 553 -9.87 30.16 11.34
N GLY A 554 -9.62 29.34 10.32
CA GLY A 554 -9.62 27.89 10.40
C GLY A 554 -10.99 27.22 10.27
N VAL A 555 -12.07 28.00 10.10
CA VAL A 555 -13.42 27.51 9.81
C VAL A 555 -13.80 27.85 8.37
N VAL A 556 -14.42 26.89 7.67
CA VAL A 556 -15.01 27.09 6.34
C VAL A 556 -16.52 27.01 6.47
N ALA A 557 -17.23 28.07 6.10
CA ALA A 557 -18.68 28.07 6.07
C ALA A 557 -19.19 27.53 4.72
N VAL A 558 -20.10 26.55 4.75
CA VAL A 558 -20.69 25.95 3.56
C VAL A 558 -22.21 26.16 3.58
N ILE A 559 -22.69 26.97 2.65
CA ILE A 559 -24.13 27.22 2.48
C ILE A 559 -24.71 26.19 1.52
N VAL A 560 -25.67 25.40 1.99
CA VAL A 560 -26.41 24.42 1.17
C VAL A 560 -27.67 25.09 0.67
N SER A 561 -27.58 25.73 -0.49
CA SER A 561 -28.65 26.56 -1.05
C SER A 561 -29.68 25.76 -1.85
N GLY A 562 -29.29 24.59 -2.39
CA GLY A 562 -30.10 23.87 -3.37
C GLY A 562 -30.23 24.59 -4.73
N SER A 563 -29.45 25.66 -4.95
CA SER A 563 -29.49 26.46 -6.18
C SER A 563 -28.11 27.09 -6.49
N PRO A 564 -27.62 27.02 -7.74
CA PRO A 564 -26.31 27.56 -8.12
C PRO A 564 -26.27 29.10 -8.17
N ALA A 565 -27.41 29.77 -8.02
CA ALA A 565 -27.55 31.22 -8.12
C ALA A 565 -26.91 31.99 -6.94
N VAL A 566 -26.59 31.33 -5.82
CA VAL A 566 -25.93 31.97 -4.68
C VAL A 566 -24.43 32.06 -4.96
N ARG A 567 -23.89 33.30 -5.01
CA ARG A 567 -22.46 33.53 -5.18
C ARG A 567 -21.73 33.43 -3.83
N PRO A 568 -20.66 32.61 -3.73
CA PRO A 568 -19.83 32.57 -2.55
C PRO A 568 -19.07 33.90 -2.38
N GLY A 569 -18.57 34.17 -1.19
CA GLY A 569 -17.44 35.09 -1.06
C GLY A 569 -16.56 34.72 0.10
N PRO A 570 -15.68 35.61 0.58
CA PRO A 570 -14.47 35.21 1.29
C PRO A 570 -14.74 34.26 2.46
N GLY A 571 -14.08 33.09 2.47
CA GLY A 571 -14.24 32.06 3.51
C GLY A 571 -15.54 31.24 3.44
N VAL A 572 -16.41 31.50 2.46
CA VAL A 572 -17.71 30.83 2.27
C VAL A 572 -17.71 30.04 0.97
N CYS A 573 -18.21 28.81 1.03
CA CYS A 573 -18.49 27.98 -0.13
C CYS A 573 -19.99 27.67 -0.24
N VAL A 574 -20.46 27.36 -1.45
CA VAL A 574 -21.88 27.07 -1.71
C VAL A 574 -22.02 25.69 -2.33
N ALA A 575 -22.80 24.84 -1.69
CA ALA A 575 -23.24 23.55 -2.24
C ALA A 575 -24.64 23.71 -2.85
N ALA A 576 -24.74 23.57 -4.16
CA ALA A 576 -25.98 23.79 -4.90
C ALA A 576 -26.87 22.55 -5.01
N ASP A 577 -26.36 21.36 -4.69
CA ASP A 577 -27.08 20.10 -4.89
C ASP A 577 -28.14 19.88 -3.80
N ARG A 578 -29.39 19.64 -4.22
CA ARG A 578 -30.53 19.35 -3.34
C ARG A 578 -30.31 18.06 -2.53
N ALA A 579 -29.55 17.10 -3.06
CA ALA A 579 -29.22 15.87 -2.35
C ALA A 579 -28.46 16.13 -1.06
N VAL A 580 -27.63 17.19 -1.01
CA VAL A 580 -26.91 17.59 0.21
C VAL A 580 -27.88 17.98 1.32
N LYS A 581 -28.88 18.82 1.01
CA LYS A 581 -29.91 19.18 1.98
C LYS A 581 -30.65 17.95 2.52
N LEU A 582 -31.03 17.02 1.64
CA LEU A 582 -31.75 15.80 2.02
C LEU A 582 -30.89 14.85 2.86
N ALA A 583 -29.62 14.64 2.49
CA ALA A 583 -28.72 13.76 3.22
C ALA A 583 -28.42 14.26 4.64
N TYR A 584 -28.21 15.57 4.81
CA TYR A 584 -28.08 16.16 6.15
C TYR A 584 -29.38 16.07 6.96
N ALA A 585 -30.54 16.14 6.30
CA ALA A 585 -31.81 15.92 6.98
C ALA A 585 -31.92 14.49 7.50
N ILE A 586 -31.61 13.49 6.66
CA ILE A 586 -31.56 12.07 7.05
C ILE A 586 -30.60 11.85 8.22
N ALA A 587 -29.36 12.37 8.13
CA ALA A 587 -28.33 12.22 9.17
C ALA A 587 -28.69 12.91 10.51
N ALA A 588 -29.62 13.87 10.46
CA ALA A 588 -30.13 14.60 11.61
C ALA A 588 -31.45 14.05 12.17
N GLY A 589 -32.07 13.09 11.48
CA GLY A 589 -33.45 12.71 11.77
C GLY A 589 -34.40 13.90 11.63
N LEU A 590 -34.08 14.86 10.77
CA LEU A 590 -35.09 15.78 10.28
C LEU A 590 -35.73 15.04 9.10
N ALA A 591 -37.04 15.16 8.90
CA ALA A 591 -37.68 14.62 7.70
C ALA A 591 -37.14 15.36 6.46
N ASN A 592 -37.94 15.71 5.46
CA ASN A 592 -37.44 16.55 4.36
C ASN A 592 -37.17 18.03 4.77
N GLU A 593 -37.12 18.33 6.07
CA GLU A 593 -37.12 19.66 6.68
C GLU A 593 -35.83 19.98 7.44
N ALA A 594 -34.68 19.93 6.75
CA ALA A 594 -33.43 20.48 7.31
C ALA A 594 -33.31 22.01 7.17
N GLN A 595 -34.33 22.71 6.66
CA GLN A 595 -34.24 24.13 6.38
C GLN A 595 -33.90 24.93 7.64
N GLY A 596 -32.83 25.73 7.60
CA GLY A 596 -32.38 26.55 8.73
C GLY A 596 -31.57 25.80 9.79
N ALA A 597 -31.37 24.49 9.62
CA ALA A 597 -30.47 23.70 10.47
C ALA A 597 -29.00 24.03 10.16
N GLN A 598 -28.15 23.91 11.16
CA GLN A 598 -26.71 24.13 11.06
C GLN A 598 -25.96 22.95 11.65
N PHE A 599 -24.82 22.60 11.06
CA PHE A 599 -23.97 21.50 11.50
C PHE A 599 -22.53 21.94 11.65
N LEU A 600 -21.84 21.41 12.65
CA LEU A 600 -20.39 21.54 12.80
C LEU A 600 -19.73 20.21 12.55
N LEU A 601 -18.76 20.22 11.64
CA LEU A 601 -17.88 19.10 11.36
C LEU A 601 -16.46 19.46 11.80
N ASP A 602 -15.77 18.49 12.41
CA ASP A 602 -14.36 18.67 12.78
C ASP A 602 -13.41 18.63 11.56
N ALA A 603 -12.11 18.76 11.83
CA ALA A 603 -11.06 18.70 10.81
C ALA A 603 -10.96 17.34 10.07
N GLY A 604 -11.56 16.27 10.61
CA GLY A 604 -11.68 14.97 9.97
C GLY A 604 -12.93 14.83 9.10
N GLY A 605 -13.86 15.78 9.17
CA GLY A 605 -15.15 15.74 8.47
C GLY A 605 -16.23 14.95 9.21
N TRP A 606 -16.09 14.76 10.53
CA TRP A 606 -17.08 14.07 11.36
C TRP A 606 -18.09 15.05 11.95
N LEU A 607 -19.36 14.68 12.03
CA LEU A 607 -20.42 15.47 12.68
C LEU A 607 -20.16 15.56 14.19
N ARG A 608 -20.18 16.78 14.71
CA ARG A 608 -19.85 17.09 16.12
C ARG A 608 -21.01 17.70 16.88
N ASP A 609 -21.73 18.60 16.23
CA ASP A 609 -22.86 19.29 16.84
C ASP A 609 -23.86 19.72 15.76
N MET A 610 -25.10 19.97 16.17
CA MET A 610 -26.18 20.45 15.31
C MET A 610 -27.07 21.45 16.04
N GLN A 611 -27.45 22.51 15.33
CA GLN A 611 -28.52 23.41 15.74
C GLN A 611 -29.72 23.31 14.81
N ARG A 612 -30.91 23.18 15.39
CA ARG A 612 -32.18 23.24 14.66
C ARG A 612 -32.52 24.69 14.28
N ALA A 613 -33.50 24.85 13.41
CA ALA A 613 -33.93 26.16 12.93
C ALA A 613 -34.61 27.02 14.02
N ASP A 614 -35.05 26.44 15.11
CA ASP A 614 -35.72 27.09 16.26
C ASP A 614 -34.79 27.36 17.44
N ALA A 615 -33.48 27.08 17.30
CA ALA A 615 -32.51 27.32 18.37
C ALA A 615 -32.43 28.81 18.75
N THR A 616 -32.52 29.09 20.07
CA THR A 616 -32.48 30.44 20.66
C THR A 616 -31.09 31.09 20.54
N ALA A 617 -30.03 30.30 20.66
CA ALA A 617 -28.64 30.73 20.44
C ALA A 617 -28.12 30.12 19.13
N ARG A 618 -27.80 30.98 18.15
CA ARG A 618 -27.35 30.57 16.81
C ARG A 618 -25.85 30.75 16.66
N TRP A 619 -25.17 29.87 15.91
CA TRP A 619 -23.76 30.06 15.53
C TRP A 619 -23.49 31.24 14.57
N SER A 620 -24.53 31.96 14.15
CA SER A 620 -24.36 33.29 13.55
C SER A 620 -23.79 34.31 14.55
N ASP A 621 -23.95 34.08 15.85
CA ASP A 621 -23.26 34.82 16.91
C ASP A 621 -21.85 34.23 17.11
N ALA A 622 -20.83 35.09 16.98
CA ALA A 622 -19.44 34.71 17.08
C ALA A 622 -19.06 34.12 18.45
N ALA A 623 -19.67 34.59 19.54
CA ALA A 623 -19.41 34.08 20.89
C ALA A 623 -19.97 32.67 21.07
N VAL A 624 -21.18 32.42 20.54
CA VAL A 624 -21.84 31.10 20.57
C VAL A 624 -21.05 30.10 19.71
N LEU A 625 -20.63 30.49 18.50
CA LEU A 625 -19.79 29.65 17.65
C LEU A 625 -18.43 29.37 18.30
N ALA A 626 -17.76 30.38 18.87
CA ALA A 626 -16.48 30.19 19.55
C ALA A 626 -16.59 29.23 20.74
N ALA A 627 -17.69 29.27 21.50
CA ALA A 627 -17.96 28.32 22.57
C ALA A 627 -18.13 26.87 22.05
N ALA A 628 -18.87 26.68 20.95
CA ALA A 628 -19.03 25.37 20.32
C ALA A 628 -17.69 24.83 19.79
N LEU A 629 -16.86 25.67 19.18
CA LEU A 629 -15.52 25.30 18.71
C LEU A 629 -14.59 24.89 19.86
N ARG A 630 -14.63 25.60 21.00
CA ARG A 630 -13.88 25.22 22.20
C ARG A 630 -14.34 23.86 22.74
N LYS A 631 -15.66 23.64 22.84
CA LYS A 631 -16.24 22.36 23.28
C LYS A 631 -15.79 21.21 22.37
N MET A 632 -15.78 21.43 21.06
CA MET A 632 -15.35 20.44 20.07
C MET A 632 -13.87 20.08 20.22
N ARG A 633 -12.98 21.06 20.39
CA ARG A 633 -11.54 20.84 20.64
C ARG A 633 -11.26 20.15 21.98
N ALA A 634 -12.07 20.42 23.00
CA ALA A 634 -11.92 19.78 24.31
C ALA A 634 -12.34 18.29 24.30
N HIS A 635 -13.10 17.85 23.29
CA HIS A 635 -13.61 16.49 23.17
C HIS A 635 -13.20 15.88 21.82
N GLU A 636 -11.96 16.07 21.39
CA GLU A 636 -11.51 15.44 20.14
C GLU A 636 -11.89 13.96 20.13
N LEU A 637 -12.53 13.53 19.05
CA LEU A 637 -12.68 12.10 18.84
C LEU A 637 -11.26 11.53 18.88
N PRO A 638 -11.02 10.41 19.58
CA PRO A 638 -9.78 9.68 19.39
C PRO A 638 -9.55 9.61 17.89
N ALA A 639 -8.31 9.81 17.42
CA ALA A 639 -7.97 9.44 16.05
C ALA A 639 -8.34 7.96 15.96
N MET A 640 -9.56 7.68 15.53
CA MET A 640 -10.06 6.34 15.50
C MET A 640 -9.08 5.65 14.58
N ASP A 641 -8.42 4.60 15.06
CA ASP A 641 -7.89 3.52 14.23
C ASP A 641 -9.10 2.88 13.54
N ASN A 642 -9.77 3.69 12.75
CA ASN A 642 -10.79 3.30 11.86
C ASN A 642 -9.99 2.76 10.68
N PRO A 643 -10.08 1.47 10.37
CA PRO A 643 -9.52 0.96 9.12
C PRO A 643 -10.15 1.64 7.90
N HIS A 644 -11.06 2.61 8.06
CA HIS A 644 -11.57 3.52 7.01
C HIS A 644 -10.81 4.87 6.87
N ALA A 645 -9.91 5.24 7.79
CA ALA A 645 -9.33 6.59 7.85
C ALA A 645 -7.86 6.71 7.40
N HIS A 646 -7.24 5.67 6.81
CA HIS A 646 -5.92 5.88 6.20
C HIS A 646 -6.07 6.76 4.95
N MET A 647 -5.64 7.99 5.16
CA MET A 647 -5.47 9.11 4.24
C MET A 647 -4.94 8.67 2.87
N HIS A 648 -5.69 9.07 1.84
CA HIS A 648 -5.06 9.72 0.70
C HIS A 648 -4.30 10.93 1.25
N MET A 649 -2.98 10.83 1.29
CA MET A 649 -2.05 11.94 1.41
C MET A 649 -1.14 11.92 0.19
#